data_AF-X8HHM5-F1
#
_entry.id   AF-X8HHM5-F1
#
_cell.length_a   1.000
_cell.length_b   1.000
_cell.length_c   1.000
_cell.angle_alpha   90.00
_cell.angle_beta   90.00
_cell.angle_gamma   90.00
#
_symmetry.space_group_name_H-M   'P 1'
#
loop_
_entity.id
_entity.type
_entity.pdbx_description
1 polymer ?
#
loop_
_entity_poly.entity_id
_entity_poly.type
_entity_poly.pdbx_seq_one_letter_code
_entity_poly.pdbx_strand_id
1 'polypeptide(L)'
;TTNIANNTKNIAVNAQSIVDNSKRINETNVKVENNTTNIANNTKNIAVNAQAIVDNSKRIDATNVKVDANATNIAKNTTAINNINVKVDGVKGDVAGLTKRVDRHDQRLDYLQDNIADHSTRISVVEDGVKSNTKAIDELKGHIGTQITNIENTITNKINENNVVINKSIDNKITENNTTILNKVDKNIDVKINENNKQINNTINTKIGDVNVKIDGVKGDVAGLKARVDRHDQRLDYIDGNIIHHSERISANEDAIKKLNGKIGTTITNVENTINTKIEANNTVIRNDINTAISNNNTVINKNIETAINNNNTTIINKVDKNIDAKIVENNTKIDSKINNVNVKVDANATAIENNSKSITAIQNNVANINSKVDVNTADIKAIRTDVTNNTTAIASVTKQVAGNTANIADVSAKVNANSTRIDANAAAIGNLNGKVDSNAKAIESLKGQVGKGNTTIVNVEKKVENITNNIKAQNSVINANTVNIQNNTSNINNIKANVVNVEKNVNNIKADVTIVKNDITNINAKIDAKINIVNNNVENIKNDVKTINNQVTNIKNDVTSIKSDVTSIKSDVTNVNAKVENNIKIINGIQTDVSGLKDQVGKNTQAIKDLQNVSADVSKVKEQVNANTIKANANEERIKNVQSQVEVNTDRIKHNTENININKAAIKQNAEAIQNTNVTVQKVINKVDEHTAAINSVSAQVNKNTNNIATINASVIENTNNITKVNNQVTANTTNITKVSNQVTTNINNINVNAKNISVNTENIKNIDSRVTTNANAIVGITESVKANASNINAVNNRVTEVSSQVNTNTQSIATVTNQVNDNIKLTKAVGAIALENNERINVMGLQVNKNTADISTLAEAANYSLRASALTMQDHETIEQHTAQIQDNSRRISSVEREVKTVGASAAALAALKPIEYHEGQKAQIMAAVGTYKGKTATALGVAHYANPDLLFHAGAAYDGDNGVMANAGVTIGIGSAPTAPSKPASPATVKVLEDKVASLEAQNKEIKEVLEKVLAANPQVAKKTTK
;
A
#
# COMPACT_ATOMS: atom_id res chain seq x y z
N THR A 1 -128.21 119.82 27.64
CA THR A 1 -126.74 119.96 27.49
C THR A 1 -125.97 118.82 28.14
N THR A 2 -126.11 118.58 29.45
CA THR A 2 -125.30 117.63 30.24
C THR A 2 -125.14 116.24 29.64
N ASN A 3 -126.21 115.60 29.15
CA ASN A 3 -126.15 114.25 28.58
C ASN A 3 -125.28 114.18 27.31
N ILE A 4 -125.20 115.26 26.52
CA ILE A 4 -124.33 115.32 25.34
C ILE A 4 -122.87 115.40 25.77
N ALA A 5 -122.54 116.26 26.76
CA ALA A 5 -121.18 116.34 27.29
C ALA A 5 -120.70 115.02 27.91
N ASN A 6 -121.57 114.34 28.66
CA ASN A 6 -121.28 113.01 29.23
C ASN A 6 -121.08 111.96 28.13
N ASN A 7 -121.93 111.94 27.09
CA ASN A 7 -121.77 111.02 25.97
C ASN A 7 -120.48 111.31 25.18
N THR A 8 -120.13 112.57 24.91
CA THR A 8 -118.86 112.95 24.28
C THR A 8 -117.66 112.50 25.11
N LYS A 9 -117.70 112.67 26.44
CA LYS A 9 -116.64 112.19 27.34
C LYS A 9 -116.53 110.67 27.32
N ASN A 10 -117.65 109.95 27.35
CA ASN A 10 -117.67 108.49 27.28
C ASN A 10 -117.20 107.97 25.91
N ILE A 11 -117.53 108.65 24.81
CA ILE A 11 -117.03 108.34 23.46
C ILE A 11 -115.52 108.56 23.39
N ALA A 12 -114.98 109.65 23.97
CA ALA A 12 -113.55 109.88 24.02
C ALA A 12 -112.79 108.81 24.86
N VAL A 13 -113.34 108.44 26.02
CA VAL A 13 -112.80 107.35 26.86
C VAL A 13 -112.85 106.00 26.13
N ASN A 14 -113.94 105.70 25.42
CA ASN A 14 -114.06 104.48 24.63
C ASN A 14 -113.11 104.48 23.43
N ALA A 15 -112.95 105.62 22.74
CA ALA A 15 -112.00 105.75 21.63
C ALA A 15 -110.55 105.53 22.10
N GLN A 16 -110.15 106.13 23.24
CA GLN A 16 -108.84 105.87 23.85
C GLN A 16 -108.70 104.39 24.25
N SER A 17 -109.73 103.80 24.87
CA SER A 17 -109.74 102.38 25.24
C SER A 17 -109.63 101.44 24.03
N ILE A 18 -110.18 101.83 22.87
CA ILE A 18 -110.05 101.10 21.61
C ILE A 18 -108.62 101.22 21.06
N VAL A 19 -107.99 102.39 21.13
CA VAL A 19 -106.58 102.59 20.75
C VAL A 19 -105.65 101.78 21.66
N ASP A 20 -105.87 101.83 22.98
CA ASP A 20 -105.07 101.09 23.97
C ASP A 20 -105.24 99.57 23.81
N ASN A 21 -106.46 99.09 23.56
CA ASN A 21 -106.70 97.69 23.25
C ASN A 21 -106.10 97.27 21.90
N SER A 22 -106.17 98.12 20.86
CA SER A 22 -105.50 97.86 19.58
C SER A 22 -103.98 97.78 19.74
N LYS A 23 -103.39 98.62 20.59
CA LYS A 23 -101.96 98.56 20.94
C LYS A 23 -101.62 97.26 21.68
N ARG A 24 -102.42 96.87 22.68
CA ARG A 24 -102.26 95.60 23.42
C ARG A 24 -102.44 94.37 22.53
N ILE A 25 -103.33 94.43 21.54
CA ILE A 25 -103.50 93.39 20.51
C ILE A 25 -102.24 93.30 19.64
N ASN A 26 -101.69 94.42 19.17
CA ASN A 26 -100.42 94.42 18.40
C ASN A 26 -99.23 93.92 19.25
N GLU A 27 -99.12 94.32 20.51
CA GLU A 27 -98.11 93.80 21.44
C GLU A 27 -98.27 92.29 21.69
N THR A 28 -99.50 91.77 21.63
CA THR A 28 -99.80 90.33 21.71
C THR A 28 -99.45 89.62 20.40
N ASN A 29 -99.77 90.21 19.25
CA ASN A 29 -99.42 89.67 17.93
C ASN A 29 -97.90 89.55 17.76
N VAL A 30 -97.11 90.56 18.16
CA VAL A 30 -95.64 90.50 18.17
C VAL A 30 -95.13 89.39 19.10
N LYS A 31 -95.78 89.14 20.24
CA LYS A 31 -95.45 87.99 21.11
C LYS A 31 -95.82 86.66 20.45
N VAL A 32 -96.91 86.58 19.69
CA VAL A 32 -97.30 85.40 18.92
C VAL A 32 -96.33 85.13 17.77
N GLU A 33 -95.89 86.14 17.01
CA GLU A 33 -94.87 85.99 15.95
C GLU A 33 -93.51 85.53 16.50
N ASN A 34 -93.07 86.09 17.63
CA ASN A 34 -91.88 85.62 18.33
C ASN A 34 -92.05 84.16 18.82
N ASN A 35 -93.22 83.79 19.35
CA ASN A 35 -93.50 82.42 19.76
C ASN A 35 -93.54 81.45 18.56
N THR A 36 -94.15 81.83 17.43
CA THR A 36 -94.12 81.06 16.18
C THR A 36 -92.70 80.86 15.68
N THR A 37 -91.86 81.89 15.75
CA THR A 37 -90.43 81.82 15.40
C THR A 37 -89.66 80.88 16.34
N ASN A 38 -89.91 80.96 17.65
CA ASN A 38 -89.33 80.06 18.64
C ASN A 38 -89.80 78.60 18.46
N ILE A 39 -91.07 78.38 18.12
CA ILE A 39 -91.61 77.05 17.79
C ILE A 39 -90.92 76.49 16.55
N ALA A 40 -90.79 77.27 15.46
CA ALA A 40 -90.09 76.84 14.25
C ALA A 40 -88.60 76.50 14.51
N ASN A 41 -87.91 77.31 15.31
CA ASN A 41 -86.54 77.03 15.76
C ASN A 41 -86.46 75.74 16.60
N ASN A 42 -87.42 75.53 17.52
CA ASN A 42 -87.49 74.30 18.31
C ASN A 42 -87.79 73.07 17.43
N THR A 43 -88.70 73.17 16.45
CA THR A 43 -88.94 72.10 15.46
C THR A 43 -87.67 71.76 14.69
N LYS A 44 -86.89 72.76 14.27
CA LYS A 44 -85.59 72.55 13.61
C LYS A 44 -84.57 71.86 14.52
N ASN A 45 -84.48 72.27 15.79
CA ASN A 45 -83.60 71.64 16.78
C ASN A 45 -84.03 70.20 17.09
N ILE A 46 -85.33 69.92 17.16
CA ILE A 46 -85.88 68.57 17.33
C ILE A 46 -85.52 67.69 16.12
N ALA A 47 -85.62 68.19 14.89
CA ALA A 47 -85.22 67.46 13.70
C ALA A 47 -83.71 67.13 13.67
N VAL A 48 -82.85 68.08 14.08
CA VAL A 48 -81.40 67.86 14.23
C VAL A 48 -81.11 66.81 15.31
N ASN A 49 -81.79 66.87 16.46
CA ASN A 49 -81.64 65.88 17.53
C ASN A 49 -82.13 64.49 17.11
N ALA A 50 -83.23 64.39 16.38
CA ALA A 50 -83.73 63.13 15.83
C ALA A 50 -82.71 62.49 14.88
N GLN A 51 -82.09 63.28 13.98
CA GLN A 51 -81.02 62.80 13.12
C GLN A 51 -79.78 62.35 13.91
N ALA A 52 -79.38 63.10 14.94
CA ALA A 52 -78.27 62.73 15.82
C ALA A 52 -78.54 61.43 16.61
N ILE A 53 -79.79 61.18 17.01
CA ILE A 53 -80.21 59.91 17.64
C ILE A 53 -80.09 58.75 16.64
N VAL A 54 -80.59 58.93 15.41
CA VAL A 54 -80.47 57.92 14.33
C VAL A 54 -79.01 57.59 14.02
N ASP A 55 -78.13 58.59 13.92
CA ASP A 55 -76.71 58.36 13.63
C ASP A 55 -75.95 57.79 14.84
N ASN A 56 -76.36 58.10 16.08
CA ASN A 56 -75.86 57.40 17.26
C ASN A 56 -76.33 55.94 17.31
N SER A 57 -77.55 55.60 16.88
CA SER A 57 -77.99 54.20 16.73
C SER A 57 -77.07 53.44 15.77
N LYS A 58 -76.86 53.96 14.55
CA LYS A 58 -75.94 53.35 13.57
C LYS A 58 -74.53 53.15 14.12
N ARG A 59 -74.04 54.07 14.97
CA ARG A 59 -72.73 53.96 15.64
C ARG A 59 -72.72 52.88 16.72
N ILE A 60 -73.82 52.71 17.46
CA ILE A 60 -74.01 51.61 18.43
C ILE A 60 -74.05 50.28 17.67
N ASP A 61 -74.85 50.16 16.61
CA ASP A 61 -74.97 48.95 15.79
C ASP A 61 -73.61 48.54 15.19
N ALA A 62 -72.89 49.50 14.59
CA ALA A 62 -71.54 49.29 14.07
C ALA A 62 -70.45 49.06 15.15
N THR A 63 -70.78 49.30 16.43
CA THR A 63 -69.93 48.95 17.57
C THR A 63 -70.26 47.54 18.06
N ASN A 64 -71.54 47.17 18.13
CA ASN A 64 -72.00 45.82 18.49
C ASN A 64 -71.41 44.77 17.54
N VAL A 65 -71.46 45.01 16.22
CA VAL A 65 -70.81 44.11 15.23
C VAL A 65 -69.30 43.92 15.48
N LYS A 66 -68.61 44.93 16.02
CA LYS A 66 -67.20 44.82 16.42
C LYS A 66 -67.02 44.08 17.74
N VAL A 67 -67.96 44.23 18.68
CA VAL A 67 -68.01 43.44 19.92
C VAL A 67 -68.25 41.97 19.61
N ASP A 68 -69.16 41.63 18.69
CA ASP A 68 -69.45 40.26 18.26
C ASP A 68 -68.25 39.63 17.53
N ALA A 69 -67.57 40.38 16.67
CA ALA A 69 -66.32 39.97 16.05
C ALA A 69 -65.20 39.74 17.08
N ASN A 70 -65.11 40.60 18.10
CA ASN A 70 -64.16 40.43 19.21
C ASN A 70 -64.52 39.23 20.09
N ALA A 71 -65.79 38.99 20.40
CA ALA A 71 -66.25 37.81 21.13
C ALA A 71 -65.94 36.51 20.35
N THR A 72 -66.14 36.52 19.04
CA THR A 72 -65.76 35.43 18.13
C THR A 72 -64.25 35.18 18.15
N ASN A 73 -63.42 36.24 18.17
CA ASN A 73 -61.96 36.11 18.23
C ASN A 73 -61.48 35.68 19.63
N ILE A 74 -62.13 36.13 20.71
CA ILE A 74 -61.89 35.65 22.07
C ILE A 74 -62.20 34.15 22.16
N ALA A 75 -63.34 33.69 21.64
CA ALA A 75 -63.68 32.26 21.61
C ALA A 75 -62.65 31.42 20.82
N LYS A 76 -62.19 31.90 19.66
CA LYS A 76 -61.09 31.28 18.91
C LYS A 76 -59.79 31.23 19.72
N ASN A 77 -59.46 32.30 20.44
CA ASN A 77 -58.29 32.34 21.32
C ASN A 77 -58.43 31.37 22.51
N THR A 78 -59.61 31.22 23.11
CA THR A 78 -59.89 30.21 24.13
C THR A 78 -59.68 28.80 23.58
N THR A 79 -60.16 28.49 22.38
CA THR A 79 -59.89 27.21 21.71
C THR A 79 -58.40 27.00 21.43
N ALA A 80 -57.68 28.04 21.00
CA ALA A 80 -56.24 27.98 20.78
C ALA A 80 -55.46 27.75 22.09
N ILE A 81 -55.82 28.42 23.18
CA ILE A 81 -55.24 28.23 24.52
C ILE A 81 -55.51 26.82 25.03
N ASN A 82 -56.73 26.29 24.86
CA ASN A 82 -57.04 24.91 25.25
C ASN A 82 -56.22 23.89 24.44
N ASN A 83 -56.04 24.12 23.13
CA ASN A 83 -55.17 23.28 22.29
C ASN A 83 -53.68 23.40 22.66
N ILE A 84 -53.24 24.56 23.18
CA ILE A 84 -51.90 24.72 23.76
C ILE A 84 -51.78 23.95 25.07
N ASN A 85 -52.77 24.02 25.96
CA ASN A 85 -52.78 23.27 27.22
C ASN A 85 -52.69 21.75 26.98
N VAL A 86 -53.47 21.21 26.02
CA VAL A 86 -53.38 19.78 25.63
C VAL A 86 -51.97 19.42 25.11
N LYS A 87 -51.29 20.33 24.38
CA LYS A 87 -49.89 20.12 23.97
C LYS A 87 -48.92 20.22 25.14
N VAL A 88 -49.15 21.11 26.11
CA VAL A 88 -48.33 21.24 27.33
C VAL A 88 -48.46 19.99 28.20
N ASP A 89 -49.66 19.42 28.36
CA ASP A 89 -49.86 18.15 29.06
C ASP A 89 -49.25 16.96 28.31
N GLY A 90 -49.26 16.97 26.96
CA GLY A 90 -48.50 16.03 26.14
C GLY A 90 -46.99 16.10 26.39
N VAL A 91 -46.40 17.30 26.31
CA VAL A 91 -44.98 17.55 26.60
C VAL A 91 -44.62 17.20 28.05
N LYS A 92 -45.53 17.42 29.01
CA LYS A 92 -45.38 17.01 30.41
C LYS A 92 -45.38 15.49 30.57
N GLY A 93 -46.15 14.78 29.74
CA GLY A 93 -46.08 13.32 29.58
C GLY A 93 -44.74 12.85 29.03
N ASP A 94 -44.26 13.48 27.95
CA ASP A 94 -42.94 13.19 27.35
C ASP A 94 -41.79 13.46 28.33
N VAL A 95 -41.84 14.58 29.06
CA VAL A 95 -40.87 14.93 30.11
C VAL A 95 -40.89 13.89 31.23
N ALA A 96 -42.07 13.46 31.72
CA ALA A 96 -42.16 12.39 32.71
C ALA A 96 -41.65 11.03 32.17
N GLY A 97 -41.82 10.77 30.87
CA GLY A 97 -41.24 9.62 30.18
C GLY A 97 -39.71 9.70 30.05
N LEU A 98 -39.17 10.91 29.88
CA LEU A 98 -37.73 11.18 29.87
C LEU A 98 -37.12 11.10 31.27
N THR A 99 -37.76 11.63 32.32
CA THR A 99 -37.35 11.42 33.72
C THR A 99 -37.23 9.94 34.01
N LYS A 100 -38.28 9.15 33.74
CA LYS A 100 -38.25 7.68 33.89
C LYS A 100 -37.19 6.96 33.05
N ARG A 101 -36.62 7.61 32.03
CA ARG A 101 -35.46 7.08 31.27
C ARG A 101 -34.13 7.50 31.88
N VAL A 102 -34.03 8.72 32.42
CA VAL A 102 -32.88 9.19 33.22
C VAL A 102 -32.75 8.33 34.48
N ASP A 103 -33.83 8.12 35.24
CA ASP A 103 -33.84 7.24 36.43
C ASP A 103 -33.30 5.83 36.11
N ARG A 104 -33.66 5.28 34.94
CA ARG A 104 -33.17 3.96 34.46
C ARG A 104 -31.76 4.01 33.86
N HIS A 105 -31.27 5.17 33.46
CA HIS A 105 -29.88 5.35 33.05
C HIS A 105 -28.99 5.47 34.28
N ASP A 106 -29.41 6.21 35.31
CA ASP A 106 -28.70 6.37 36.58
C ASP A 106 -28.57 5.01 37.28
N GLN A 107 -29.68 4.26 37.43
CA GLN A 107 -29.65 2.86 37.91
C GLN A 107 -28.70 1.94 37.11
N ARG A 108 -28.50 2.22 35.81
CA ARG A 108 -27.58 1.44 34.96
C ARG A 108 -26.14 1.96 35.02
N LEU A 109 -25.94 3.23 35.39
CA LEU A 109 -24.62 3.80 35.69
C LEU A 109 -24.13 3.29 37.04
N ASP A 110 -25.00 3.27 38.07
CA ASP A 110 -24.72 2.63 39.37
C ASP A 110 -24.30 1.17 39.17
N TYR A 111 -25.12 0.37 38.47
CA TYR A 111 -24.79 -1.03 38.15
C TYR A 111 -23.47 -1.17 37.36
N LEU A 112 -23.18 -0.27 36.42
CA LEU A 112 -21.89 -0.30 35.70
C LEU A 112 -20.72 0.11 36.59
N GLN A 113 -20.94 1.02 37.54
CA GLN A 113 -19.92 1.47 38.50
C GLN A 113 -19.60 0.38 39.53
N ASP A 114 -20.60 -0.36 40.01
CA ASP A 114 -20.40 -1.58 40.82
C ASP A 114 -19.60 -2.64 40.05
N ASN A 115 -19.93 -2.89 38.78
CA ASN A 115 -19.16 -3.80 37.93
C ASN A 115 -17.73 -3.30 37.68
N ILE A 116 -17.50 -1.98 37.59
CA ILE A 116 -16.14 -1.41 37.46
C ILE A 116 -15.35 -1.56 38.76
N ALA A 117 -16.02 -1.45 39.92
CA ALA A 117 -15.42 -1.71 41.23
C ALA A 117 -15.01 -3.19 41.39
N ASP A 118 -15.91 -4.14 41.09
CA ASP A 118 -15.59 -5.58 41.08
C ASP A 118 -14.43 -5.90 40.13
N HIS A 119 -14.47 -5.40 38.89
CA HIS A 119 -13.37 -5.61 37.95
C HIS A 119 -12.06 -4.98 38.44
N SER A 120 -12.08 -3.82 39.09
CA SER A 120 -10.89 -3.21 39.68
C SER A 120 -10.31 -4.03 40.84
N THR A 121 -11.17 -4.55 41.73
CA THR A 121 -10.76 -5.48 42.80
C THR A 121 -10.16 -6.76 42.20
N ARG A 122 -10.79 -7.35 41.20
CA ARG A 122 -10.30 -8.56 40.51
C ARG A 122 -9.01 -8.31 39.73
N ILE A 123 -8.84 -7.12 39.13
CA ILE A 123 -7.58 -6.71 38.50
C ILE A 123 -6.47 -6.58 39.55
N SER A 124 -6.73 -5.99 40.72
CA SER A 124 -5.74 -5.94 41.82
C SER A 124 -5.31 -7.34 42.26
N VAL A 125 -6.26 -8.26 42.44
CA VAL A 125 -5.96 -9.67 42.79
C VAL A 125 -5.16 -10.38 41.69
N VAL A 126 -5.45 -10.11 40.41
CA VAL A 126 -4.65 -10.62 39.29
C VAL A 126 -3.25 -9.99 39.26
N GLU A 127 -3.12 -8.70 39.55
CA GLU A 127 -1.83 -8.00 39.60
C GLU A 127 -0.93 -8.56 40.72
N ASP A 128 -1.49 -8.82 41.90
CA ASP A 128 -0.78 -9.45 43.02
C ASP A 128 -0.47 -10.93 42.73
N GLY A 129 -1.36 -11.64 42.03
CA GLY A 129 -1.07 -12.96 41.46
C GLY A 129 0.07 -12.96 40.45
N VAL A 130 0.17 -11.92 39.61
CA VAL A 130 1.27 -11.73 38.65
C VAL A 130 2.58 -11.37 39.35
N LYS A 131 2.55 -10.53 40.41
CA LYS A 131 3.73 -10.28 41.28
C LYS A 131 4.21 -11.57 41.94
N SER A 132 3.29 -12.38 42.47
CA SER A 132 3.59 -13.68 43.07
C SER A 132 4.20 -14.66 42.06
N ASN A 133 3.60 -14.78 40.87
CA ASN A 133 4.13 -15.59 39.77
C ASN A 133 5.49 -15.08 39.28
N THR A 134 5.74 -13.76 39.27
CA THR A 134 7.05 -13.19 38.90
C THR A 134 8.12 -13.61 39.91
N LYS A 135 7.82 -13.49 41.22
CA LYS A 135 8.70 -13.98 42.29
C LYS A 135 8.96 -15.49 42.19
N ALA A 136 7.91 -16.29 41.93
CA ALA A 136 8.04 -17.73 41.73
C ALA A 136 8.87 -18.08 40.48
N ILE A 137 8.76 -17.30 39.40
CA ILE A 137 9.59 -17.46 38.19
C ILE A 137 11.05 -17.11 38.48
N ASP A 138 11.35 -16.08 39.27
CA ASP A 138 12.72 -15.73 39.64
C ASP A 138 13.34 -16.71 40.65
N GLU A 139 12.54 -17.26 41.57
CA GLU A 139 12.92 -18.40 42.40
C GLU A 139 13.18 -19.66 41.55
N LEU A 140 12.34 -19.93 40.55
CA LEU A 140 12.54 -21.02 39.60
C LEU A 140 13.80 -20.81 38.75
N LYS A 141 14.11 -19.58 38.30
CA LYS A 141 15.39 -19.26 37.66
C LYS A 141 16.58 -19.51 38.59
N GLY A 142 16.47 -19.17 39.87
CA GLY A 142 17.49 -19.46 40.88
C GLY A 142 17.72 -20.96 41.05
N HIS A 143 16.65 -21.75 41.14
CA HIS A 143 16.71 -23.21 41.23
C HIS A 143 17.23 -23.85 39.94
N ILE A 144 16.80 -23.39 38.76
CA ILE A 144 17.28 -23.87 37.45
C ILE A 144 18.75 -23.51 37.26
N GLY A 145 19.18 -22.30 37.60
CA GLY A 145 20.60 -21.91 37.58
C GLY A 145 21.44 -22.79 38.50
N THR A 146 20.97 -23.04 39.73
CA THR A 146 21.62 -23.96 40.67
C THR A 146 21.67 -25.39 40.13
N GLN A 147 20.59 -25.87 39.48
CA GLN A 147 20.57 -27.18 38.83
C GLN A 147 21.51 -27.25 37.62
N ILE A 148 21.61 -26.20 36.80
CA ILE A 148 22.55 -26.09 35.69
C ILE A 148 23.98 -26.17 36.23
N THR A 149 24.36 -25.37 37.23
CA THR A 149 25.69 -25.45 37.85
C THR A 149 25.96 -26.81 38.48
N ASN A 150 24.97 -27.46 39.10
CA ASN A 150 25.12 -28.83 39.62
C ASN A 150 25.26 -29.87 38.49
N ILE A 151 24.59 -29.70 37.35
CA ILE A 151 24.70 -30.54 36.16
C ILE A 151 26.06 -30.30 35.47
N GLU A 152 26.52 -29.06 35.34
CA GLU A 152 27.83 -28.68 34.81
C GLU A 152 28.95 -29.27 35.67
N ASN A 153 28.86 -29.16 37.00
CA ASN A 153 29.78 -29.81 37.94
C ASN A 153 29.71 -31.34 37.82
N THR A 154 28.52 -31.93 37.70
CA THR A 154 28.36 -33.39 37.55
C THR A 154 28.92 -33.89 36.23
N ILE A 155 28.70 -33.18 35.13
CA ILE A 155 29.22 -33.46 33.79
C ILE A 155 30.74 -33.26 33.78
N THR A 156 31.27 -32.18 34.35
CA THR A 156 32.71 -31.94 34.45
C THR A 156 33.39 -33.04 35.27
N ASN A 157 32.80 -33.43 36.39
CA ASN A 157 33.29 -34.55 37.19
C ASN A 157 33.18 -35.89 36.44
N LYS A 158 32.09 -36.14 35.69
CA LYS A 158 31.98 -37.34 34.83
C LYS A 158 32.91 -37.31 33.63
N ILE A 159 33.24 -36.15 33.07
CA ILE A 159 34.26 -36.01 32.03
C ILE A 159 35.65 -36.27 32.63
N ASN A 160 35.94 -35.80 33.85
CA ASN A 160 37.20 -36.07 34.54
C ASN A 160 37.34 -37.54 34.96
N GLU A 161 36.28 -38.14 35.54
CA GLU A 161 36.20 -39.58 35.83
C GLU A 161 36.35 -40.41 34.55
N ASN A 162 35.61 -40.07 33.49
CA ASN A 162 35.70 -40.75 32.20
C ASN A 162 37.08 -40.55 31.57
N ASN A 163 37.72 -39.38 31.68
CA ASN A 163 39.08 -39.17 31.19
C ASN A 163 40.08 -40.01 32.00
N VAL A 164 39.91 -40.17 33.31
CA VAL A 164 40.72 -41.09 34.12
C VAL A 164 40.48 -42.55 33.71
N VAL A 165 39.24 -42.97 33.47
CA VAL A 165 38.90 -44.34 33.05
C VAL A 165 39.29 -44.63 31.59
N ILE A 166 39.15 -43.65 30.70
CA ILE A 166 39.54 -43.72 29.28
C ILE A 166 41.05 -43.71 29.18
N ASN A 167 41.76 -42.79 29.84
CA ASN A 167 43.22 -42.82 29.88
C ASN A 167 43.70 -44.12 30.51
N LYS A 168 43.14 -44.58 31.64
CA LYS A 168 43.51 -45.89 32.21
C LYS A 168 43.14 -47.08 31.31
N SER A 169 42.10 -46.99 30.48
CA SER A 169 41.77 -48.04 29.49
C SER A 169 42.67 -47.97 28.26
N ILE A 170 43.10 -46.77 27.85
CA ILE A 170 44.08 -46.53 26.78
C ILE A 170 45.45 -46.98 27.26
N ASP A 171 45.91 -46.59 28.44
CA ASP A 171 47.15 -47.04 29.09
C ASP A 171 47.15 -48.54 29.32
N ASN A 172 46.04 -49.13 29.78
CA ASN A 172 45.91 -50.58 29.86
C ASN A 172 45.98 -51.24 28.48
N LYS A 173 45.35 -50.68 27.44
CA LYS A 173 45.41 -51.21 26.06
C LYS A 173 46.74 -50.93 25.35
N ILE A 174 47.46 -49.88 25.72
CA ILE A 174 48.84 -49.61 25.29
C ILE A 174 49.75 -50.59 26.01
N THR A 175 49.54 -50.87 27.30
CA THR A 175 50.28 -51.88 28.05
C THR A 175 49.99 -53.29 27.53
N GLU A 176 48.75 -53.60 27.17
CA GLU A 176 48.30 -54.90 26.63
C GLU A 176 48.73 -55.08 25.16
N ASN A 177 48.64 -54.03 24.33
CA ASN A 177 49.20 -54.04 22.98
C ASN A 177 50.73 -54.10 23.02
N ASN A 178 51.41 -53.34 23.87
CA ASN A 178 52.86 -53.43 24.04
C ASN A 178 53.23 -54.81 24.55
N THR A 179 52.53 -55.38 25.53
CA THR A 179 52.74 -56.75 26.00
C THR A 179 52.50 -57.78 24.88
N THR A 180 51.53 -57.54 24.00
CA THR A 180 51.24 -58.40 22.84
C THR A 180 52.25 -58.23 21.70
N ILE A 181 52.80 -57.03 21.51
CA ILE A 181 53.86 -56.71 20.55
C ILE A 181 55.16 -57.32 21.06
N LEU A 182 55.61 -57.00 22.27
CA LEU A 182 56.76 -57.61 22.95
C LEU A 182 56.68 -59.15 22.91
N ASN A 183 55.55 -59.76 23.33
CA ASN A 183 55.42 -61.24 23.26
C ASN A 183 55.32 -61.85 21.86
N LYS A 184 55.06 -61.08 20.79
CA LYS A 184 55.04 -61.56 19.40
C LYS A 184 56.29 -61.18 18.59
N VAL A 185 57.03 -60.16 19.02
CA VAL A 185 58.21 -59.61 18.35
C VAL A 185 59.48 -60.12 19.04
N ASP A 186 59.63 -59.89 20.34
CA ASP A 186 60.86 -60.19 21.10
C ASP A 186 61.18 -61.69 21.07
N LYS A 187 60.17 -62.55 21.26
CA LYS A 187 60.33 -64.02 21.23
C LYS A 187 60.77 -64.60 19.88
N ASN A 188 60.80 -63.81 18.81
CA ASN A 188 61.36 -64.20 17.50
C ASN A 188 62.56 -63.33 17.06
N ILE A 189 62.73 -62.14 17.65
CA ILE A 189 63.79 -61.19 17.29
C ILE A 189 64.96 -61.26 18.29
N ASP A 190 64.74 -61.27 19.60
CA ASP A 190 65.83 -61.30 20.60
C ASP A 190 66.67 -62.59 20.52
N VAL A 191 66.04 -63.71 20.16
CA VAL A 191 66.74 -64.99 19.94
C VAL A 191 67.70 -64.91 18.74
N LYS A 192 67.40 -64.08 17.73
CA LYS A 192 68.28 -63.84 16.57
C LYS A 192 69.24 -62.66 16.78
N ILE A 193 68.84 -61.65 17.54
CA ILE A 193 69.69 -60.50 17.86
C ILE A 193 70.77 -60.86 18.88
N ASN A 194 70.48 -61.66 19.92
CA ASN A 194 71.53 -62.08 20.87
C ASN A 194 72.59 -62.98 20.22
N GLU A 195 72.19 -63.90 19.34
CA GLU A 195 73.16 -64.80 18.69
C GLU A 195 74.02 -64.05 17.65
N ASN A 196 73.45 -63.08 16.92
CA ASN A 196 74.22 -62.17 16.07
C ASN A 196 75.12 -61.23 16.89
N ASN A 197 74.62 -60.66 18.00
CA ASN A 197 75.40 -59.73 18.84
C ASN A 197 76.59 -60.43 19.53
N LYS A 198 76.51 -61.72 19.84
CA LYS A 198 77.68 -62.50 20.30
C LYS A 198 78.81 -62.55 19.27
N GLN A 199 78.49 -62.72 17.98
CA GLN A 199 79.51 -62.69 16.92
C GLN A 199 80.04 -61.27 16.67
N ILE A 200 79.16 -60.27 16.70
CA ILE A 200 79.50 -58.87 16.40
C ILE A 200 80.35 -58.24 17.51
N ASN A 201 80.00 -58.41 18.79
CA ASN A 201 80.79 -57.84 19.90
C ASN A 201 82.20 -58.40 20.01
N ASN A 202 82.40 -59.70 19.71
CA ASN A 202 83.74 -60.30 19.65
C ASN A 202 84.59 -59.82 18.47
N THR A 203 83.98 -59.15 17.48
CA THR A 203 84.68 -58.59 16.30
C THR A 203 84.94 -57.08 16.43
N ILE A 204 84.05 -56.35 17.11
CA ILE A 204 84.12 -54.88 17.24
C ILE A 204 85.03 -54.44 18.39
N ASN A 205 85.01 -55.10 19.54
CA ASN A 205 85.81 -54.69 20.70
C ASN A 205 87.33 -54.78 20.45
N THR A 206 87.77 -55.62 19.51
CA THR A 206 89.17 -55.70 19.06
C THR A 206 89.58 -54.59 18.08
N LYS A 207 88.63 -53.79 17.56
CA LYS A 207 88.90 -52.72 16.57
C LYS A 207 88.63 -51.30 17.08
N ILE A 208 87.82 -51.13 18.13
CA ILE A 208 87.59 -49.81 18.75
C ILE A 208 88.82 -49.34 19.55
N GLY A 209 89.61 -50.26 20.11
CA GLY A 209 90.86 -49.94 20.84
C GLY A 209 91.87 -49.12 20.03
N ASP A 210 92.05 -49.47 18.75
CA ASP A 210 93.04 -48.83 17.86
C ASP A 210 92.60 -47.46 17.29
N VAL A 211 91.33 -47.09 17.44
CA VAL A 211 90.76 -45.86 16.86
C VAL A 211 90.67 -44.72 17.87
N ASN A 212 90.36 -45.01 19.14
CA ASN A 212 90.23 -43.96 20.17
C ASN A 212 91.52 -43.14 20.36
N VAL A 213 92.69 -43.74 20.15
CA VAL A 213 94.01 -43.07 20.25
C VAL A 213 94.22 -42.00 19.17
N LYS A 214 93.43 -41.98 18.08
CA LYS A 214 93.58 -41.04 16.96
C LYS A 214 92.57 -39.90 16.92
N ILE A 215 91.40 -40.03 17.55
CA ILE A 215 90.35 -38.99 17.50
C ILE A 215 90.62 -37.85 18.50
N ASP A 216 91.35 -38.09 19.59
CA ASP A 216 91.78 -37.03 20.52
C ASP A 216 92.64 -35.93 19.85
N GLY A 217 93.28 -36.22 18.72
CA GLY A 217 94.01 -35.22 17.92
C GLY A 217 93.11 -34.17 17.24
N VAL A 218 91.80 -34.41 17.09
CA VAL A 218 90.86 -33.49 16.41
C VAL A 218 90.10 -32.60 17.41
N LYS A 219 90.62 -32.47 18.64
CA LYS A 219 90.25 -31.39 19.57
C LYS A 219 90.75 -29.99 19.15
N GLY A 220 91.56 -29.89 18.09
CA GLY A 220 92.18 -28.66 17.61
C GLY A 220 91.19 -27.62 17.05
N ASP A 221 90.85 -27.72 15.77
CA ASP A 221 90.53 -26.51 14.99
C ASP A 221 89.06 -26.06 14.99
N VAL A 222 88.10 -26.96 15.21
CA VAL A 222 86.65 -26.61 15.14
C VAL A 222 86.08 -26.19 16.50
N ALA A 223 86.76 -26.49 17.61
CA ALA A 223 86.45 -25.90 18.92
C ALA A 223 86.66 -24.36 18.94
N GLY A 224 87.59 -23.85 18.12
CA GLY A 224 87.97 -22.44 18.10
C GLY A 224 86.93 -21.46 17.52
N LEU A 225 85.98 -21.94 16.71
CA LEU A 225 84.98 -21.06 16.06
C LEU A 225 83.62 -21.00 16.74
N LYS A 226 83.26 -21.99 17.58
CA LYS A 226 82.11 -21.84 18.50
C LYS A 226 82.36 -20.70 19.50
N ALA A 227 83.60 -20.53 19.96
CA ALA A 227 84.06 -19.49 20.89
C ALA A 227 83.91 -18.01 20.40
N ARG A 228 83.26 -17.77 19.27
CA ARG A 228 82.77 -16.43 18.83
C ARG A 228 81.26 -16.26 18.89
N VAL A 229 80.47 -17.32 18.88
CA VAL A 229 79.02 -17.29 19.15
C VAL A 229 78.79 -17.20 20.66
N ASP A 230 79.60 -17.92 21.43
CA ASP A 230 79.49 -18.00 22.90
C ASP A 230 79.72 -16.65 23.62
N ARG A 231 80.30 -15.65 22.93
CA ARG A 231 80.40 -14.26 23.44
C ARG A 231 79.19 -13.38 23.15
N HIS A 232 78.21 -13.87 22.38
CA HIS A 232 76.86 -13.31 22.32
C HIS A 232 75.90 -14.09 23.22
N ASP A 233 76.10 -15.40 23.40
CA ASP A 233 75.40 -16.19 24.42
C ASP A 233 75.65 -15.61 25.84
N GLN A 234 76.88 -15.17 26.15
CA GLN A 234 77.18 -14.42 27.40
C GLN A 234 76.45 -13.07 27.57
N ARG A 235 75.65 -12.61 26.59
CA ARG A 235 74.69 -11.50 26.74
C ARG A 235 73.23 -11.95 26.74
N LEU A 236 72.94 -13.18 26.29
CA LEU A 236 71.68 -13.86 26.50
C LEU A 236 71.61 -14.45 27.93
N ASP A 237 72.71 -14.99 28.47
CA ASP A 237 72.84 -15.48 29.85
C ASP A 237 72.44 -14.43 30.91
N TYR A 238 72.57 -13.12 30.61
CA TYR A 238 72.13 -12.06 31.51
C TYR A 238 70.61 -11.82 31.49
N ILE A 239 69.91 -12.24 30.43
CA ILE A 239 68.45 -12.15 30.29
C ILE A 239 67.81 -13.49 30.66
N ASP A 240 68.37 -14.60 30.19
CA ASP A 240 67.97 -15.94 30.59
C ASP A 240 68.24 -16.15 32.08
N GLY A 241 69.36 -15.66 32.62
CA GLY A 241 69.61 -15.61 34.07
C GLY A 241 68.55 -14.83 34.86
N ASN A 242 67.93 -13.79 34.29
CA ASN A 242 66.82 -13.07 34.93
C ASN A 242 65.46 -13.78 34.78
N ILE A 243 65.29 -14.59 33.73
CA ILE A 243 64.10 -15.44 33.54
C ILE A 243 64.21 -16.69 34.42
N ILE A 244 65.40 -17.29 34.52
CA ILE A 244 65.77 -18.32 35.49
C ILE A 244 65.56 -17.79 36.91
N HIS A 245 66.01 -16.59 37.27
CA HIS A 245 65.78 -16.07 38.63
C HIS A 245 64.29 -15.89 38.99
N HIS A 246 63.41 -15.68 38.00
CA HIS A 246 61.95 -15.71 38.19
C HIS A 246 61.39 -17.13 38.17
N SER A 247 61.91 -18.01 37.32
CA SER A 247 61.57 -19.44 37.27
C SER A 247 61.99 -20.16 38.56
N GLU A 248 63.09 -19.77 39.21
CA GLU A 248 63.54 -20.23 40.51
C GLU A 248 62.66 -19.70 41.65
N ARG A 249 62.14 -18.46 41.55
CA ARG A 249 61.18 -17.92 42.52
C ARG A 249 59.79 -18.57 42.37
N ILE A 250 59.38 -18.88 41.14
CA ILE A 250 58.15 -19.62 40.84
C ILE A 250 58.33 -21.09 41.25
N SER A 251 59.46 -21.72 40.94
CA SER A 251 59.80 -23.08 41.36
C SER A 251 59.96 -23.17 42.87
N ALA A 252 60.49 -22.15 43.57
CA ALA A 252 60.54 -22.12 45.02
C ALA A 252 59.14 -21.97 45.65
N ASN A 253 58.22 -21.27 45.00
CA ASN A 253 56.81 -21.25 45.39
C ASN A 253 56.12 -22.59 45.07
N GLU A 254 56.41 -23.22 43.93
CA GLU A 254 55.89 -24.55 43.59
C GLU A 254 56.48 -25.62 44.51
N ASP A 255 57.74 -25.49 44.95
CA ASP A 255 58.38 -26.34 45.95
C ASP A 255 57.85 -26.04 47.36
N ALA A 256 57.49 -24.79 47.68
CA ALA A 256 56.79 -24.46 48.92
C ALA A 256 55.39 -25.09 48.93
N ILE A 257 54.68 -25.07 47.80
CA ILE A 257 53.37 -25.72 47.59
C ILE A 257 53.53 -27.25 47.59
N LYS A 258 54.56 -27.83 46.98
CA LYS A 258 54.89 -29.27 47.04
C LYS A 258 55.42 -29.69 48.41
N LYS A 259 56.00 -28.79 49.22
CA LYS A 259 56.36 -29.04 50.63
C LYS A 259 55.15 -28.86 51.56
N LEU A 260 54.16 -28.03 51.21
CA LEU A 260 52.85 -27.99 51.88
C LEU A 260 52.03 -29.24 51.55
N ASN A 261 51.80 -29.51 50.27
CA ASN A 261 51.09 -30.67 49.77
C ASN A 261 51.86 -31.98 50.04
N GLY A 262 53.18 -31.91 50.22
CA GLY A 262 54.01 -33.01 50.70
C GLY A 262 53.99 -33.18 52.21
N LYS A 263 53.76 -32.12 53.01
CA LYS A 263 53.46 -32.26 54.45
C LYS A 263 52.03 -32.77 54.68
N ILE A 264 51.06 -32.25 53.94
CA ILE A 264 49.68 -32.75 53.93
C ILE A 264 49.67 -34.19 53.43
N GLY A 265 50.32 -34.46 52.29
CA GLY A 265 50.49 -35.78 51.70
C GLY A 265 51.23 -36.77 52.60
N THR A 266 52.33 -36.40 53.26
CA THR A 266 52.96 -37.31 54.24
C THR A 266 52.19 -37.43 55.55
N THR A 267 51.40 -36.44 55.96
CA THR A 267 50.48 -36.59 57.11
C THR A 267 49.36 -37.57 56.77
N ILE A 268 48.74 -37.41 55.59
CA ILE A 268 47.72 -38.31 55.06
C ILE A 268 48.32 -39.69 54.83
N THR A 269 49.41 -39.84 54.07
CA THR A 269 50.07 -41.13 53.82
C THR A 269 50.62 -41.79 55.09
N ASN A 270 51.05 -41.06 56.12
CA ASN A 270 51.44 -41.69 57.40
C ASN A 270 50.22 -42.11 58.24
N VAL A 271 49.11 -41.37 58.18
CA VAL A 271 47.84 -41.78 58.78
C VAL A 271 47.27 -42.99 58.04
N GLU A 272 47.16 -42.93 56.72
CA GLU A 272 46.75 -44.02 55.84
C GLU A 272 47.66 -45.23 55.96
N ASN A 273 48.99 -45.11 55.97
CA ASN A 273 49.86 -46.27 56.18
C ASN A 273 49.79 -46.81 57.61
N THR A 274 49.61 -45.97 58.64
CA THR A 274 49.42 -46.47 60.02
C THR A 274 48.08 -47.19 60.18
N ILE A 275 47.03 -46.68 59.52
CA ILE A 275 45.69 -47.28 59.50
C ILE A 275 45.72 -48.55 58.64
N ASN A 276 46.12 -48.48 57.38
CA ASN A 276 46.14 -49.60 56.43
C ASN A 276 47.13 -50.70 56.83
N THR A 277 48.28 -50.40 57.43
CA THR A 277 49.18 -51.47 57.94
C THR A 277 48.53 -52.22 59.11
N LYS A 278 47.77 -51.53 59.98
CA LYS A 278 47.04 -52.18 61.08
C LYS A 278 45.76 -52.88 60.62
N ILE A 279 45.01 -52.27 59.70
CA ILE A 279 43.81 -52.84 59.09
C ILE A 279 44.18 -54.08 58.27
N GLU A 280 45.24 -54.03 57.47
CA GLU A 280 45.58 -55.16 56.60
C GLU A 280 46.36 -56.27 57.34
N ALA A 281 47.10 -55.95 58.41
CA ALA A 281 47.56 -56.96 59.36
C ALA A 281 46.38 -57.69 60.03
N ASN A 282 45.40 -56.95 60.54
CA ASN A 282 44.18 -57.53 61.14
C ASN A 282 43.38 -58.33 60.10
N ASN A 283 43.12 -57.77 58.92
CA ASN A 283 42.34 -58.41 57.86
C ASN A 283 43.02 -59.65 57.30
N THR A 284 44.35 -59.71 57.24
CA THR A 284 45.07 -60.90 56.73
C THR A 284 44.94 -62.07 57.71
N VAL A 285 45.01 -61.82 59.01
CA VAL A 285 44.71 -62.83 60.05
C VAL A 285 43.22 -63.22 59.97
N ILE A 286 42.32 -62.24 60.03
CA ILE A 286 40.86 -62.45 60.04
C ILE A 286 40.37 -63.22 58.79
N ARG A 287 40.90 -62.94 57.58
CA ARG A 287 40.52 -63.70 56.37
C ARG A 287 40.99 -65.15 56.43
N ASN A 288 42.19 -65.42 56.93
CA ASN A 288 42.74 -66.77 57.02
C ASN A 288 41.97 -67.61 58.05
N ASP A 289 41.66 -67.01 59.21
CA ASP A 289 40.86 -67.65 60.26
C ASP A 289 39.41 -67.93 59.79
N ILE A 290 38.74 -66.93 59.20
CA ILE A 290 37.34 -67.06 58.76
C ILE A 290 37.20 -68.05 57.61
N ASN A 291 38.08 -68.03 56.59
CA ASN A 291 38.00 -69.00 55.49
C ASN A 291 38.25 -70.44 55.97
N THR A 292 39.13 -70.63 56.95
CA THR A 292 39.36 -71.94 57.58
C THR A 292 38.14 -72.38 58.41
N ALA A 293 37.52 -71.47 59.16
CA ALA A 293 36.33 -71.76 59.97
C ALA A 293 35.08 -72.09 59.13
N ILE A 294 34.84 -71.37 58.03
CA ILE A 294 33.69 -71.59 57.13
C ILE A 294 33.76 -72.97 56.46
N SER A 295 34.95 -73.38 56.02
CA SER A 295 35.16 -74.71 55.40
C SER A 295 34.85 -75.86 56.38
N ASN A 296 35.28 -75.72 57.64
CA ASN A 296 35.08 -76.74 58.66
C ASN A 296 33.61 -76.81 59.15
N ASN A 297 32.96 -75.68 59.40
CA ASN A 297 31.59 -75.66 59.95
C ASN A 297 30.55 -76.29 59.01
N ASN A 298 30.68 -76.07 57.70
CA ASN A 298 29.81 -76.69 56.69
C ASN A 298 29.91 -78.22 56.64
N THR A 299 31.01 -78.80 57.15
CA THR A 299 31.21 -80.25 57.23
C THR A 299 30.58 -80.86 58.49
N VAL A 300 30.44 -80.09 59.58
CA VAL A 300 29.91 -80.57 60.87
C VAL A 300 28.37 -80.47 60.95
N ILE A 301 27.79 -79.38 60.45
CA ILE A 301 26.34 -79.09 60.61
C ILE A 301 25.46 -80.20 60.00
N ASN A 302 25.84 -80.71 58.83
CA ASN A 302 25.06 -81.73 58.10
C ASN A 302 24.98 -83.10 58.80
N LYS A 303 25.79 -83.36 59.84
CA LYS A 303 25.79 -84.64 60.57
C LYS A 303 24.92 -84.65 61.85
N ASN A 304 24.63 -83.48 62.41
CA ASN A 304 23.94 -83.39 63.71
C ASN A 304 22.40 -83.36 63.60
N ILE A 305 21.84 -83.00 62.44
CA ILE A 305 20.39 -82.88 62.22
C ILE A 305 19.70 -84.26 62.23
N GLU A 306 20.37 -85.31 61.77
CA GLU A 306 19.82 -86.66 61.59
C GLU A 306 19.55 -87.41 62.92
N THR A 307 20.29 -87.09 63.98
CA THR A 307 20.24 -87.87 65.25
C THR A 307 19.13 -87.43 66.20
N ALA A 308 18.68 -86.17 66.15
CA ALA A 308 17.85 -85.57 67.21
C ALA A 308 16.37 -86.02 67.22
N ILE A 309 15.88 -86.59 66.11
CA ILE A 309 14.43 -86.81 65.90
C ILE A 309 13.89 -88.07 66.61
N ASN A 310 14.71 -89.12 66.78
CA ASN A 310 14.19 -90.46 67.10
C ASN A 310 13.90 -90.73 68.59
N ASN A 311 14.46 -89.97 69.54
CA ASN A 311 14.48 -90.38 70.95
C ASN A 311 13.26 -89.97 71.80
N ASN A 312 12.43 -89.02 71.37
CA ASN A 312 11.43 -88.40 72.26
C ASN A 312 10.12 -89.18 72.47
N ASN A 313 9.78 -90.15 71.62
CA ASN A 313 8.40 -90.65 71.52
C ASN A 313 8.00 -91.75 72.54
N THR A 314 8.95 -92.42 73.19
CA THR A 314 8.69 -93.74 73.81
C THR A 314 8.18 -93.70 75.26
N THR A 315 8.47 -92.65 76.03
CA THR A 315 8.41 -92.70 77.51
C THR A 315 7.02 -92.43 78.12
N ILE A 316 6.04 -91.94 77.34
CA ILE A 316 4.87 -91.22 77.87
C ILE A 316 3.78 -92.13 78.50
N ILE A 317 3.64 -93.39 78.08
CA ILE A 317 2.33 -94.07 78.09
C ILE A 317 1.91 -94.70 79.44
N ASN A 318 2.83 -95.22 80.27
CA ASN A 318 2.52 -96.33 81.19
C ASN A 318 2.30 -95.98 82.69
N LYS A 319 1.77 -94.81 83.07
CA LYS A 319 1.68 -94.42 84.52
C LYS A 319 0.40 -93.72 85.02
N VAL A 320 -0.66 -93.62 84.21
CA VAL A 320 -1.75 -92.64 84.45
C VAL A 320 -2.88 -93.17 85.38
N ASP A 321 -3.37 -94.38 85.17
CA ASP A 321 -4.81 -94.65 85.37
C ASP A 321 -5.31 -94.73 86.82
N LYS A 322 -4.52 -95.23 87.78
CA LYS A 322 -5.04 -95.67 89.10
C LYS A 322 -5.11 -94.63 90.24
N ASN A 323 -4.70 -93.37 90.03
CA ASN A 323 -4.80 -92.31 91.07
C ASN A 323 -5.92 -91.29 90.80
N ILE A 324 -6.66 -91.45 89.70
CA ILE A 324 -7.53 -90.41 89.12
C ILE A 324 -8.92 -90.39 89.76
N ASP A 325 -9.59 -91.55 89.84
CA ASP A 325 -11.05 -91.62 90.09
C ASP A 325 -11.50 -90.94 91.40
N ALA A 326 -10.77 -91.16 92.50
CA ALA A 326 -11.10 -90.55 93.79
C ALA A 326 -10.99 -89.01 93.79
N LYS A 327 -10.20 -88.41 92.88
CA LYS A 327 -10.06 -86.96 92.70
C LYS A 327 -11.01 -86.38 91.65
N ILE A 328 -11.67 -87.21 90.84
CA ILE A 328 -12.67 -86.73 89.87
C ILE A 328 -13.88 -86.16 90.60
N VAL A 329 -14.40 -86.85 91.63
CA VAL A 329 -15.69 -86.49 92.27
C VAL A 329 -15.66 -85.08 92.88
N GLU A 330 -14.62 -84.69 93.61
CA GLU A 330 -14.51 -83.35 94.20
C GLU A 330 -14.30 -82.26 93.12
N ASN A 331 -13.59 -82.58 92.04
CA ASN A 331 -13.36 -81.64 90.94
C ASN A 331 -14.62 -81.39 90.11
N ASN A 332 -15.46 -82.40 89.87
CA ASN A 332 -16.67 -82.27 89.05
C ASN A 332 -17.62 -81.18 89.59
N THR A 333 -17.87 -81.13 90.90
CA THR A 333 -18.70 -80.08 91.52
C THR A 333 -18.15 -78.66 91.31
N LYS A 334 -16.82 -78.50 91.18
CA LYS A 334 -16.16 -77.23 90.81
C LYS A 334 -16.16 -76.97 89.29
N ILE A 335 -16.28 -78.02 88.47
CA ILE A 335 -16.33 -77.93 87.01
C ILE A 335 -17.74 -77.50 86.56
N ASP A 336 -18.81 -78.06 87.10
CA ASP A 336 -20.20 -77.73 86.70
C ASP A 336 -20.53 -76.24 86.88
N SER A 337 -20.07 -75.64 87.99
CA SER A 337 -20.16 -74.20 88.25
C SER A 337 -19.44 -73.35 87.18
N LYS A 338 -18.31 -73.84 86.65
CA LYS A 338 -17.59 -73.20 85.54
C LYS A 338 -18.28 -73.44 84.20
N ILE A 339 -18.82 -74.64 83.95
CA ILE A 339 -19.55 -74.98 82.71
C ILE A 339 -20.74 -74.05 82.51
N ASN A 340 -21.55 -73.80 83.55
CA ASN A 340 -22.67 -72.87 83.44
C ASN A 340 -22.24 -71.43 83.09
N ASN A 341 -21.08 -70.97 83.60
CA ASN A 341 -20.51 -69.66 83.24
C ASN A 341 -19.94 -69.64 81.80
N VAL A 342 -19.44 -70.77 81.31
CA VAL A 342 -19.03 -70.93 79.90
C VAL A 342 -20.24 -70.93 78.97
N ASN A 343 -21.33 -71.62 79.30
CA ASN A 343 -22.54 -71.68 78.48
C ASN A 343 -23.12 -70.27 78.22
N VAL A 344 -23.26 -69.44 79.26
CA VAL A 344 -23.70 -68.04 79.13
C VAL A 344 -22.80 -67.23 78.18
N LYS A 345 -21.49 -67.54 78.11
CA LYS A 345 -20.56 -66.90 77.16
C LYS A 345 -20.66 -67.49 75.76
N VAL A 346 -21.02 -68.75 75.61
CA VAL A 346 -21.31 -69.38 74.31
C VAL A 346 -22.57 -68.76 73.69
N ASP A 347 -23.63 -68.57 74.47
CA ASP A 347 -24.88 -67.93 74.00
C ASP A 347 -24.66 -66.45 73.60
N ALA A 348 -23.86 -65.71 74.38
CA ALA A 348 -23.45 -64.36 74.04
C ALA A 348 -22.61 -64.32 72.73
N ASN A 349 -21.69 -65.28 72.54
CA ASN A 349 -20.89 -65.39 71.32
C ASN A 349 -21.74 -65.80 70.11
N ALA A 350 -22.72 -66.70 70.27
CA ALA A 350 -23.66 -67.07 69.20
C ALA A 350 -24.47 -65.85 68.73
N THR A 351 -24.96 -65.04 69.68
CA THR A 351 -25.65 -63.77 69.41
C THR A 351 -24.74 -62.77 68.67
N ALA A 352 -23.46 -62.68 69.06
CA ALA A 352 -22.47 -61.84 68.37
C ALA A 352 -22.17 -62.32 66.94
N ILE A 353 -22.10 -63.64 66.71
CA ILE A 353 -21.91 -64.24 65.38
C ILE A 353 -23.11 -63.95 64.47
N GLU A 354 -24.34 -64.02 64.97
CA GLU A 354 -25.54 -63.68 64.19
C GLU A 354 -25.54 -62.19 63.76
N ASN A 355 -25.16 -61.29 64.67
CA ASN A 355 -25.06 -59.85 64.36
C ASN A 355 -23.91 -59.53 63.39
N ASN A 356 -22.80 -60.25 63.47
CA ASN A 356 -21.72 -60.16 62.48
C ASN A 356 -22.18 -60.67 61.11
N SER A 357 -22.97 -61.75 61.05
CA SER A 357 -23.55 -62.27 59.81
C SER A 357 -24.46 -61.23 59.12
N LYS A 358 -25.37 -60.62 59.88
CA LYS A 358 -26.22 -59.50 59.39
C LYS A 358 -25.40 -58.32 58.88
N SER A 359 -24.30 -58.00 59.57
CA SER A 359 -23.37 -56.93 59.16
C SER A 359 -22.63 -57.25 57.86
N ILE A 360 -22.22 -58.51 57.67
CA ILE A 360 -21.62 -58.99 56.41
C ILE A 360 -22.63 -58.87 55.25
N THR A 361 -23.89 -59.26 55.45
CA THR A 361 -24.95 -59.08 54.43
C THR A 361 -25.16 -57.60 54.08
N ALA A 362 -25.13 -56.70 55.06
CA ALA A 362 -25.23 -55.25 54.80
C ALA A 362 -24.02 -54.72 53.99
N ILE A 363 -22.81 -55.21 54.28
CA ILE A 363 -21.60 -54.88 53.51
C ILE A 363 -21.70 -55.41 52.07
N GLN A 364 -22.17 -56.64 51.86
CA GLN A 364 -22.38 -57.22 50.53
C GLN A 364 -23.37 -56.39 49.69
N ASN A 365 -24.48 -55.94 50.29
CA ASN A 365 -25.44 -55.05 49.62
C ASN A 365 -24.82 -53.68 49.27
N ASN A 366 -23.95 -53.13 50.12
CA ASN A 366 -23.23 -51.89 49.83
C ASN A 366 -22.21 -52.08 48.70
N VAL A 367 -21.51 -53.21 48.63
CA VAL A 367 -20.59 -53.55 47.53
C VAL A 367 -21.36 -53.69 46.20
N ALA A 368 -22.53 -54.34 46.20
CA ALA A 368 -23.38 -54.42 45.01
C ALA A 368 -23.80 -53.02 44.51
N ASN A 369 -24.27 -52.15 45.41
CA ASN A 369 -24.62 -50.76 45.09
C ASN A 369 -23.42 -49.92 44.59
N ILE A 370 -22.20 -50.20 45.08
CA ILE A 370 -20.97 -49.55 44.59
C ILE A 370 -20.66 -50.03 43.16
N ASN A 371 -20.72 -51.33 42.89
CA ASN A 371 -20.48 -51.87 41.55
C ASN A 371 -21.46 -51.27 40.52
N SER A 372 -22.76 -51.22 40.82
CA SER A 372 -23.73 -50.59 39.92
C SER A 372 -23.44 -49.11 39.63
N LYS A 373 -22.85 -48.37 40.58
CA LYS A 373 -22.38 -46.98 40.34
C LYS A 373 -21.09 -46.93 39.53
N VAL A 374 -20.19 -47.90 39.67
CA VAL A 374 -19.00 -48.04 38.82
C VAL A 374 -19.39 -48.35 37.36
N ASP A 375 -20.39 -49.19 37.15
CA ASP A 375 -20.93 -49.51 35.82
C ASP A 375 -21.54 -48.26 35.14
N VAL A 376 -22.36 -47.49 35.87
CA VAL A 376 -22.92 -46.21 35.38
C VAL A 376 -21.81 -45.22 35.06
N ASN A 377 -20.87 -44.97 35.98
CA ASN A 377 -19.74 -44.08 35.74
C ASN A 377 -18.89 -44.53 34.52
N THR A 378 -18.77 -45.83 34.28
CA THR A 378 -18.07 -46.39 33.12
C THR A 378 -18.83 -46.12 31.81
N ALA A 379 -20.16 -46.15 31.83
CA ALA A 379 -20.99 -45.74 30.69
C ALA A 379 -20.89 -44.23 30.43
N ASP A 380 -20.92 -43.39 31.47
CA ASP A 380 -20.79 -41.94 31.35
C ASP A 380 -19.42 -41.52 30.81
N ILE A 381 -18.32 -42.13 31.30
CA ILE A 381 -16.96 -41.93 30.76
C ILE A 381 -16.88 -42.31 29.27
N LYS A 382 -17.62 -43.34 28.84
CA LYS A 382 -17.69 -43.75 27.43
C LYS A 382 -18.47 -42.74 26.60
N ALA A 383 -19.59 -42.19 27.10
CA ALA A 383 -20.35 -41.14 26.43
C ALA A 383 -19.52 -39.84 26.29
N ILE A 384 -18.89 -39.38 27.37
CA ILE A 384 -18.00 -38.19 27.36
C ILE A 384 -16.85 -38.37 26.35
N ARG A 385 -16.28 -39.58 26.22
CA ARG A 385 -15.25 -39.87 25.19
C ARG A 385 -15.79 -39.76 23.77
N THR A 386 -17.04 -40.16 23.52
CA THR A 386 -17.71 -39.96 22.23
C THR A 386 -17.93 -38.46 21.95
N ASP A 387 -18.38 -37.68 22.93
CA ASP A 387 -18.58 -36.23 22.75
C ASP A 387 -17.27 -35.46 22.54
N VAL A 388 -16.19 -35.82 23.23
CA VAL A 388 -14.85 -35.29 22.97
C VAL A 388 -14.39 -35.63 21.54
N THR A 389 -14.73 -36.82 21.03
CA THR A 389 -14.42 -37.22 19.65
C THR A 389 -15.22 -36.38 18.65
N ASN A 390 -16.54 -36.23 18.88
CA ASN A 390 -17.43 -35.39 18.06
C ASN A 390 -16.96 -33.93 18.02
N ASN A 391 -16.60 -33.36 19.18
CA ASN A 391 -16.06 -32.01 19.30
C ASN A 391 -14.71 -31.86 18.57
N THR A 392 -13.84 -32.88 18.61
CA THR A 392 -12.59 -32.89 17.84
C THR A 392 -12.86 -32.84 16.33
N THR A 393 -13.85 -33.60 15.83
CA THR A 393 -14.28 -33.55 14.43
C THR A 393 -14.90 -32.19 14.06
N ALA A 394 -15.73 -31.62 14.93
CA ALA A 394 -16.33 -30.30 14.73
C ALA A 394 -15.27 -29.19 14.66
N ILE A 395 -14.30 -29.20 15.57
CA ILE A 395 -13.14 -28.28 15.56
C ILE A 395 -12.38 -28.39 14.25
N ALA A 396 -12.06 -29.61 13.78
CA ALA A 396 -11.37 -29.81 12.50
C ALA A 396 -12.17 -29.29 11.29
N SER A 397 -13.51 -29.33 11.34
CA SER A 397 -14.37 -28.70 10.32
C SER A 397 -14.30 -27.18 10.38
N VAL A 398 -14.35 -26.59 11.58
CA VAL A 398 -14.19 -25.14 11.78
C VAL A 398 -12.80 -24.68 11.33
N THR A 399 -11.73 -25.45 11.58
CA THR A 399 -10.38 -25.14 11.07
C THR A 399 -10.33 -25.07 9.55
N LYS A 400 -11.01 -26.00 8.83
CA LYS A 400 -11.14 -25.94 7.36
C LYS A 400 -11.92 -24.70 6.91
N GLN A 401 -12.99 -24.35 7.61
CA GLN A 401 -13.80 -23.16 7.30
C GLN A 401 -13.01 -21.85 7.55
N VAL A 402 -12.21 -21.79 8.61
CA VAL A 402 -11.28 -20.67 8.87
C VAL A 402 -10.24 -20.57 7.76
N ALA A 403 -9.63 -21.68 7.33
CA ALA A 403 -8.67 -21.66 6.21
C ALA A 403 -9.31 -21.17 4.89
N GLY A 404 -10.55 -21.60 4.59
CA GLY A 404 -11.32 -21.10 3.46
C GLY A 404 -11.63 -19.60 3.57
N ASN A 405 -12.02 -19.13 4.76
CA ASN A 405 -12.24 -17.71 5.02
C ASN A 405 -10.95 -16.88 4.88
N THR A 406 -9.79 -17.39 5.31
CA THR A 406 -8.48 -16.75 5.10
C THR A 406 -8.15 -16.62 3.61
N ALA A 407 -8.44 -17.65 2.79
CA ALA A 407 -8.28 -17.57 1.34
C ALA A 407 -9.23 -16.54 0.70
N ASN A 408 -10.49 -16.49 1.12
CA ASN A 408 -11.46 -15.48 0.68
C ASN A 408 -11.03 -14.06 1.07
N ILE A 409 -10.47 -13.87 2.27
CA ILE A 409 -9.93 -12.57 2.73
C ILE A 409 -8.72 -12.16 1.88
N ALA A 410 -7.86 -13.10 1.47
CA ALA A 410 -6.73 -12.82 0.58
C ALA A 410 -7.18 -12.38 -0.82
N ASP A 411 -8.18 -13.05 -1.41
CA ASP A 411 -8.79 -12.66 -2.69
C ASP A 411 -9.50 -11.29 -2.61
N VAL A 412 -10.26 -11.05 -1.54
CA VAL A 412 -10.87 -9.73 -1.28
C VAL A 412 -9.80 -8.65 -1.12
N SER A 413 -8.70 -8.93 -0.42
CA SER A 413 -7.58 -8.00 -0.26
C SER A 413 -6.90 -7.68 -1.60
N ALA A 414 -6.68 -8.69 -2.45
CA ALA A 414 -6.17 -8.49 -3.81
C ALA A 414 -7.13 -7.62 -4.66
N LYS A 415 -8.45 -7.83 -4.55
CA LYS A 415 -9.47 -7.01 -5.22
C LYS A 415 -9.55 -5.59 -4.68
N VAL A 416 -9.35 -5.38 -3.38
CA VAL A 416 -9.22 -4.05 -2.75
C VAL A 416 -7.99 -3.33 -3.28
N ASN A 417 -6.83 -3.99 -3.34
CA ASN A 417 -5.60 -3.40 -3.90
C ASN A 417 -5.76 -3.02 -5.37
N ALA A 418 -6.34 -3.91 -6.20
CA ALA A 418 -6.64 -3.62 -7.60
C ALA A 418 -7.64 -2.44 -7.76
N ASN A 419 -8.62 -2.32 -6.85
CA ASN A 419 -9.51 -1.16 -6.83
C ASN A 419 -8.80 0.11 -6.34
N SER A 420 -7.81 0.04 -5.44
CA SER A 420 -6.97 1.19 -5.08
C SER A 420 -6.24 1.74 -6.30
N THR A 421 -5.55 0.89 -7.07
CA THR A 421 -4.88 1.32 -8.32
C THR A 421 -5.84 1.93 -9.34
N ARG A 422 -7.11 1.47 -9.37
CA ARG A 422 -8.16 2.08 -10.20
C ARG A 422 -8.65 3.43 -9.65
N ILE A 423 -8.67 3.59 -8.32
CA ILE A 423 -8.96 4.88 -7.67
C ILE A 423 -7.82 5.87 -7.95
N ASP A 424 -6.56 5.46 -7.90
CA ASP A 424 -5.40 6.29 -8.23
C ASP A 424 -5.43 6.74 -9.71
N ALA A 425 -5.73 5.82 -10.63
CA ALA A 425 -5.91 6.12 -12.05
C ALA A 425 -7.10 7.07 -12.29
N ASN A 426 -8.22 6.87 -11.57
CA ASN A 426 -9.37 7.77 -11.62
C ASN A 426 -9.04 9.16 -11.03
N ALA A 427 -8.23 9.24 -9.97
CA ALA A 427 -7.78 10.51 -9.38
C ALA A 427 -6.90 11.28 -10.36
N ALA A 428 -6.01 10.61 -11.08
CA ALA A 428 -5.24 11.22 -12.17
C ALA A 428 -6.14 11.68 -13.34
N ALA A 429 -7.17 10.91 -13.70
CA ALA A 429 -8.16 11.32 -14.70
C ALA A 429 -8.99 12.53 -14.25
N ILE A 430 -9.39 12.58 -12.98
CA ILE A 430 -10.09 13.72 -12.35
C ILE A 430 -9.17 14.96 -12.30
N GLY A 431 -7.87 14.80 -12.00
CA GLY A 431 -6.90 15.89 -12.08
C GLY A 431 -6.79 16.49 -13.50
N ASN A 432 -6.76 15.63 -14.52
CA ASN A 432 -6.79 16.04 -15.92
C ASN A 432 -8.13 16.71 -16.34
N LEU A 433 -9.25 16.27 -15.76
CA LEU A 433 -10.55 16.93 -15.95
C LEU A 433 -10.60 18.29 -15.25
N ASN A 434 -10.07 18.42 -14.04
CA ASN A 434 -9.98 19.69 -13.32
C ASN A 434 -9.12 20.70 -14.09
N GLY A 435 -7.96 20.29 -14.65
CA GLY A 435 -7.17 21.17 -15.51
C GLY A 435 -7.91 21.66 -16.77
N LYS A 436 -8.84 20.86 -17.31
CA LYS A 436 -9.76 21.28 -18.38
C LYS A 436 -10.88 22.21 -17.86
N VAL A 437 -11.41 21.95 -16.66
CA VAL A 437 -12.40 22.82 -15.99
C VAL A 437 -11.79 24.20 -15.70
N ASP A 438 -10.56 24.29 -15.19
CA ASP A 438 -9.83 25.54 -14.96
C ASP A 438 -9.58 26.31 -16.26
N SER A 439 -9.27 25.59 -17.34
CA SER A 439 -9.10 26.17 -18.68
C SER A 439 -10.42 26.73 -19.21
N ASN A 440 -11.53 25.99 -19.04
CA ASN A 440 -12.87 26.43 -19.38
C ASN A 440 -13.34 27.60 -18.48
N ALA A 441 -12.99 27.62 -17.20
CA ALA A 441 -13.31 28.71 -16.28
C ALA A 441 -12.62 30.02 -16.72
N LYS A 442 -11.34 29.96 -17.12
CA LYS A 442 -10.62 31.09 -17.71
C LYS A 442 -11.26 31.57 -19.03
N ALA A 443 -11.74 30.65 -19.87
CA ALA A 443 -12.49 30.99 -21.08
C ALA A 443 -13.84 31.65 -20.76
N ILE A 444 -14.57 31.15 -19.76
CA ILE A 444 -15.83 31.72 -19.27
C ILE A 444 -15.62 33.13 -18.70
N GLU A 445 -14.53 33.37 -17.95
CA GLU A 445 -14.23 34.70 -17.42
C GLU A 445 -13.86 35.71 -18.54
N SER A 446 -13.17 35.26 -19.58
CA SER A 446 -12.95 36.04 -20.81
C SER A 446 -14.26 36.35 -21.54
N LEU A 447 -15.18 35.39 -21.62
CA LEU A 447 -16.51 35.59 -22.19
C LEU A 447 -17.37 36.54 -21.35
N LYS A 448 -17.36 36.44 -20.01
CA LYS A 448 -17.96 37.44 -19.12
C LYS A 448 -17.39 38.85 -19.37
N GLY A 449 -16.09 38.98 -19.55
CA GLY A 449 -15.43 40.25 -19.88
C GLY A 449 -15.92 40.84 -21.21
N GLN A 450 -16.25 40.00 -22.20
CA GLN A 450 -16.85 40.42 -23.47
C GLN A 450 -18.34 40.76 -23.31
N VAL A 451 -19.10 39.95 -22.59
CA VAL A 451 -20.52 40.20 -22.27
C VAL A 451 -20.68 41.48 -21.45
N GLY A 452 -19.79 41.78 -20.51
CA GLY A 452 -19.79 43.03 -19.73
C GLY A 452 -19.53 44.28 -20.59
N LYS A 453 -18.66 44.18 -21.61
CA LYS A 453 -18.49 45.23 -22.63
C LYS A 453 -19.77 45.40 -23.45
N GLY A 454 -20.37 44.31 -23.90
CA GLY A 454 -21.67 44.31 -24.58
C GLY A 454 -22.78 44.95 -23.74
N ASN A 455 -22.87 44.59 -22.45
CA ASN A 455 -23.84 45.16 -21.52
C ASN A 455 -23.63 46.66 -21.29
N THR A 456 -22.37 47.11 -21.21
CA THR A 456 -22.03 48.55 -21.15
C THR A 456 -22.47 49.28 -22.42
N THR A 457 -22.35 48.64 -23.59
CA THR A 457 -22.87 49.17 -24.86
C THR A 457 -24.40 49.22 -24.87
N ILE A 458 -25.08 48.19 -24.38
CA ILE A 458 -26.55 48.13 -24.26
C ILE A 458 -27.06 49.25 -23.32
N VAL A 459 -26.48 49.41 -22.13
CA VAL A 459 -26.84 50.48 -21.18
C VAL A 459 -26.64 51.88 -21.79
N ASN A 460 -25.65 52.06 -22.65
CA ASN A 460 -25.45 53.31 -23.40
C ASN A 460 -26.44 53.51 -24.56
N VAL A 461 -27.06 52.45 -25.07
CA VAL A 461 -28.21 52.52 -26.00
C VAL A 461 -29.50 52.78 -25.23
N GLU A 462 -29.73 52.11 -24.09
CA GLU A 462 -30.88 52.33 -23.21
C GLU A 462 -30.98 53.79 -22.76
N LYS A 463 -29.87 54.41 -22.32
CA LYS A 463 -29.83 55.84 -21.98
C LYS A 463 -30.15 56.76 -23.16
N LYS A 464 -29.84 56.36 -24.41
CA LYS A 464 -30.26 57.11 -25.61
C LYS A 464 -31.74 56.95 -25.87
N VAL A 465 -32.29 55.73 -25.73
CA VAL A 465 -33.73 55.44 -25.84
C VAL A 465 -34.53 56.15 -24.75
N GLU A 466 -34.01 56.24 -23.53
CA GLU A 466 -34.60 56.99 -22.41
C GLU A 466 -34.64 58.48 -22.72
N ASN A 467 -33.54 59.08 -23.18
CA ASN A 467 -33.52 60.49 -23.60
C ASN A 467 -34.50 60.76 -24.76
N ILE A 468 -34.58 59.87 -25.75
CA ILE A 468 -35.58 59.97 -26.84
C ILE A 468 -37.01 59.86 -26.27
N THR A 469 -37.25 58.93 -25.36
CA THR A 469 -38.55 58.74 -24.70
C THR A 469 -38.95 59.96 -23.87
N ASN A 470 -38.01 60.59 -23.16
CA ASN A 470 -38.26 61.79 -22.37
C ASN A 470 -38.49 63.02 -23.26
N ASN A 471 -37.80 63.14 -24.40
CA ASN A 471 -38.11 64.14 -25.41
C ASN A 471 -39.51 63.95 -26.02
N ILE A 472 -39.91 62.72 -26.33
CA ILE A 472 -41.26 62.39 -26.81
C ILE A 472 -42.32 62.69 -25.75
N LYS A 473 -42.07 62.37 -24.46
CA LYS A 473 -42.96 62.75 -23.36
C LYS A 473 -43.09 64.26 -23.23
N ALA A 474 -42.00 65.02 -23.33
CA ALA A 474 -42.02 66.48 -23.28
C ALA A 474 -42.83 67.07 -24.46
N GLN A 475 -42.61 66.56 -25.67
CA GLN A 475 -43.39 66.93 -26.86
C GLN A 475 -44.87 66.59 -26.70
N ASN A 476 -45.22 65.40 -26.19
CA ASN A 476 -46.61 65.03 -25.89
C ASN A 476 -47.24 65.92 -24.81
N SER A 477 -46.49 66.33 -23.79
CA SER A 477 -46.98 67.32 -22.80
C SER A 477 -47.24 68.68 -23.43
N VAL A 478 -46.40 69.14 -24.37
CA VAL A 478 -46.64 70.37 -25.14
C VAL A 478 -47.83 70.22 -26.10
N ILE A 479 -48.00 69.08 -26.75
CA ILE A 479 -49.15 68.77 -27.62
C ILE A 479 -50.45 68.72 -26.80
N ASN A 480 -50.43 68.11 -25.61
CA ASN A 480 -51.56 68.08 -24.70
C ASN A 480 -51.89 69.48 -24.15
N ALA A 481 -50.87 70.27 -23.76
CA ALA A 481 -51.07 71.66 -23.35
C ALA A 481 -51.65 72.51 -24.50
N ASN A 482 -51.17 72.32 -25.73
CA ASN A 482 -51.73 72.97 -26.92
C ASN A 482 -53.16 72.48 -27.22
N THR A 483 -53.46 71.21 -26.99
CA THR A 483 -54.82 70.65 -27.16
C THR A 483 -55.78 71.25 -26.13
N VAL A 484 -55.38 71.33 -24.86
CA VAL A 484 -56.13 72.01 -23.80
C VAL A 484 -56.24 73.51 -24.09
N ASN A 485 -55.21 74.16 -24.61
CA ASN A 485 -55.27 75.57 -25.04
C ASN A 485 -56.21 75.77 -26.24
N ILE A 486 -56.29 74.82 -27.18
CA ILE A 486 -57.25 74.84 -28.30
C ILE A 486 -58.68 74.58 -27.79
N GLN A 487 -58.89 73.67 -26.83
CA GLN A 487 -60.18 73.44 -26.18
C GLN A 487 -60.63 74.65 -25.33
N ASN A 488 -59.71 75.26 -24.59
CA ASN A 488 -59.93 76.50 -23.86
C ASN A 488 -60.20 77.66 -24.81
N ASN A 489 -59.46 77.81 -25.91
CA ASN A 489 -59.73 78.81 -26.93
C ASN A 489 -61.05 78.56 -27.66
N THR A 490 -61.44 77.31 -27.89
CA THR A 490 -62.77 76.96 -28.44
C THR A 490 -63.88 77.32 -27.46
N SER A 491 -63.69 77.01 -26.17
CA SER A 491 -64.62 77.37 -25.09
C SER A 491 -64.69 78.88 -24.88
N ASN A 492 -63.56 79.58 -24.97
CA ASN A 492 -63.47 81.03 -24.91
C ASN A 492 -64.08 81.67 -26.16
N ILE A 493 -63.93 81.11 -27.36
CA ILE A 493 -64.62 81.58 -28.57
C ILE A 493 -66.13 81.36 -28.46
N ASN A 494 -66.57 80.23 -27.92
CA ASN A 494 -67.99 79.97 -27.68
C ASN A 494 -68.56 80.88 -26.58
N ASN A 495 -67.82 81.12 -25.50
CA ASN A 495 -68.18 82.06 -24.43
C ASN A 495 -68.12 83.51 -24.92
N ILE A 496 -67.17 83.89 -25.77
CA ILE A 496 -67.10 85.19 -26.43
C ILE A 496 -68.25 85.33 -27.42
N LYS A 497 -68.64 84.28 -28.15
CA LYS A 497 -69.80 84.31 -29.05
C LYS A 497 -71.12 84.44 -28.28
N ALA A 498 -71.28 83.69 -27.19
CA ALA A 498 -72.42 83.82 -26.27
C ALA A 498 -72.42 85.20 -25.58
N ASN A 499 -71.25 85.70 -25.17
CA ASN A 499 -71.09 87.04 -24.62
C ASN A 499 -71.26 88.13 -25.66
N VAL A 500 -70.97 87.91 -26.95
CA VAL A 500 -71.25 88.87 -28.04
C VAL A 500 -72.74 88.91 -28.33
N VAL A 501 -73.44 87.77 -28.37
CA VAL A 501 -74.92 87.75 -28.46
C VAL A 501 -75.55 88.39 -27.22
N ASN A 502 -75.03 88.10 -26.02
CA ASN A 502 -75.46 88.77 -24.80
C ASN A 502 -74.99 90.23 -24.72
N VAL A 503 -73.94 90.67 -25.43
CA VAL A 503 -73.50 92.07 -25.50
C VAL A 503 -74.24 92.82 -26.59
N GLU A 504 -74.73 92.21 -27.68
CA GLU A 504 -75.72 92.82 -28.56
C GLU A 504 -77.04 92.99 -27.80
N LYS A 505 -77.49 91.95 -27.10
CA LYS A 505 -78.71 92.01 -26.29
C LYS A 505 -78.57 92.99 -25.12
N ASN A 506 -77.43 92.98 -24.43
CA ASN A 506 -77.14 93.93 -23.35
C ASN A 506 -76.79 95.31 -23.88
N VAL A 507 -76.28 95.54 -25.10
CA VAL A 507 -76.09 96.89 -25.64
C VAL A 507 -77.42 97.47 -26.09
N ASN A 508 -78.32 96.66 -26.64
CA ASN A 508 -79.69 97.10 -26.92
C ASN A 508 -80.48 97.39 -25.64
N ASN A 509 -80.37 96.51 -24.63
CA ASN A 509 -80.94 96.77 -23.30
C ASN A 509 -80.26 97.97 -22.64
N ILE A 510 -78.93 98.05 -22.55
CA ILE A 510 -78.17 99.20 -22.02
C ILE A 510 -78.45 100.48 -22.83
N LYS A 511 -78.89 100.44 -24.09
CA LYS A 511 -79.32 101.64 -24.82
C LYS A 511 -80.71 102.12 -24.37
N ALA A 512 -81.61 101.20 -24.02
CA ALA A 512 -82.87 101.51 -23.35
C ALA A 512 -82.62 101.93 -21.89
N ASP A 513 -81.87 101.14 -21.14
CA ASP A 513 -81.51 101.38 -19.74
C ASP A 513 -80.68 102.64 -19.58
N VAL A 514 -79.72 103.00 -20.46
CA VAL A 514 -79.04 104.31 -20.38
C VAL A 514 -80.00 105.46 -20.69
N THR A 515 -81.05 105.24 -21.47
CA THR A 515 -82.11 106.25 -21.64
C THR A 515 -82.95 106.39 -20.37
N ILE A 516 -83.26 105.27 -19.70
CA ILE A 516 -83.99 105.24 -18.42
C ILE A 516 -83.11 105.76 -17.28
N VAL A 517 -81.95 105.14 -17.01
CA VAL A 517 -80.88 105.53 -16.08
C VAL A 517 -80.41 106.97 -16.28
N LYS A 518 -80.47 107.58 -17.47
CA LYS A 518 -80.18 109.02 -17.60
C LYS A 518 -81.30 109.88 -16.98
N ASN A 519 -82.56 109.53 -17.20
CA ASN A 519 -83.70 110.17 -16.54
C ASN A 519 -83.76 109.84 -15.04
N ASP A 520 -83.41 108.60 -14.67
CA ASP A 520 -83.33 108.15 -13.29
C ASP A 520 -82.13 108.75 -12.57
N ILE A 521 -80.97 109.01 -13.19
CA ILE A 521 -79.87 109.77 -12.56
C ILE A 521 -80.31 111.21 -12.29
N THR A 522 -81.04 111.86 -13.20
CA THR A 522 -81.63 113.18 -12.92
C THR A 522 -82.61 113.13 -11.75
N ASN A 523 -83.50 112.13 -11.72
CA ASN A 523 -84.44 111.94 -10.60
C ASN A 523 -83.79 111.45 -9.30
N ILE A 524 -82.71 110.68 -9.39
CA ILE A 524 -81.94 110.13 -8.26
C ILE A 524 -81.09 111.22 -7.66
N ASN A 525 -80.47 112.10 -8.45
CA ASN A 525 -79.79 113.27 -7.90
C ASN A 525 -80.78 114.18 -7.15
N ALA A 526 -81.93 114.51 -7.76
CA ALA A 526 -82.99 115.25 -7.07
C ALA A 526 -83.51 114.53 -5.80
N LYS A 527 -83.64 113.20 -5.84
CA LYS A 527 -83.99 112.38 -4.67
C LYS A 527 -82.85 112.26 -3.67
N ILE A 528 -81.58 112.31 -4.07
CA ILE A 528 -80.39 112.25 -3.22
C ILE A 528 -80.18 113.58 -2.54
N ASP A 529 -80.35 114.72 -3.20
CA ASP A 529 -80.33 116.03 -2.56
C ASP A 529 -81.49 116.14 -1.54
N ALA A 530 -82.67 115.65 -1.89
CA ALA A 530 -83.77 115.48 -0.93
C ALA A 530 -83.43 114.48 0.19
N LYS A 531 -82.73 113.37 -0.09
CA LYS A 531 -82.33 112.36 0.90
C LYS A 531 -81.18 112.84 1.79
N ILE A 532 -80.29 113.69 1.30
CA ILE A 532 -79.22 114.37 2.04
C ILE A 532 -79.85 115.43 2.93
N ASN A 533 -80.85 116.18 2.46
CA ASN A 533 -81.63 117.06 3.33
C ASN A 533 -82.44 116.27 4.38
N ILE A 534 -82.99 115.10 4.05
CA ILE A 534 -83.60 114.18 5.03
C ILE A 534 -82.55 113.57 5.96
N VAL A 535 -81.33 113.26 5.50
CA VAL A 535 -80.24 112.71 6.33
C VAL A 535 -79.65 113.78 7.23
N ASN A 536 -79.52 115.04 6.78
CA ASN A 536 -79.13 116.17 7.61
C ASN A 536 -80.22 116.49 8.64
N ASN A 537 -81.50 116.49 8.25
CA ASN A 537 -82.61 116.54 9.22
C ASN A 537 -82.65 115.32 10.13
N ASN A 538 -82.23 114.13 9.67
CA ASN A 538 -82.09 112.95 10.52
C ASN A 538 -80.83 112.97 11.38
N VAL A 539 -79.80 113.74 11.06
CA VAL A 539 -78.64 113.99 11.92
C VAL A 539 -78.99 115.06 12.95
N GLU A 540 -79.76 116.08 12.59
CA GLU A 540 -80.31 117.06 13.53
C GLU A 540 -81.40 116.41 14.41
N ASN A 541 -82.19 115.47 13.89
CA ASN A 541 -83.08 114.62 14.68
C ASN A 541 -82.30 113.59 15.50
N ILE A 542 -81.23 112.97 15.02
CA ILE A 542 -80.35 112.10 15.84
C ILE A 542 -79.64 112.92 16.93
N LYS A 543 -79.38 114.21 16.71
CA LYS A 543 -78.86 115.16 17.71
C LYS A 543 -79.96 115.59 18.70
N ASN A 544 -81.22 115.65 18.26
CA ASN A 544 -82.39 115.76 19.14
C ASN A 544 -82.77 114.44 19.82
N ASP A 545 -82.42 113.28 19.25
CA ASP A 545 -82.53 111.96 19.84
C ASP A 545 -81.34 111.69 20.75
N VAL A 546 -80.18 112.32 20.55
CA VAL A 546 -79.08 112.36 21.51
C VAL A 546 -79.41 113.33 22.64
N LYS A 547 -80.14 114.43 22.39
CA LYS A 547 -80.80 115.19 23.48
C LYS A 547 -81.89 114.37 24.17
N THR A 548 -82.68 113.58 23.44
CA THR A 548 -83.77 112.78 24.01
C THR A 548 -83.25 111.55 24.72
N ILE A 549 -82.14 110.96 24.26
CA ILE A 549 -81.33 109.94 24.94
C ILE A 549 -80.60 110.58 26.11
N ASN A 550 -80.14 111.83 26.04
CA ASN A 550 -79.60 112.53 27.21
C ASN A 550 -80.71 112.89 28.22
N ASN A 551 -81.95 113.12 27.77
CA ASN A 551 -83.13 113.28 28.62
C ASN A 551 -83.66 111.93 29.10
N GLN A 552 -83.47 110.82 28.37
CA GLN A 552 -83.74 109.44 28.79
C GLN A 552 -82.61 108.90 29.65
N VAL A 553 -81.39 109.43 29.59
CA VAL A 553 -80.28 109.18 30.51
C VAL A 553 -80.43 110.08 31.73
N THR A 554 -81.04 111.26 31.59
CA THR A 554 -81.54 112.06 32.72
C THR A 554 -82.74 111.36 33.36
N ASN A 555 -83.64 110.74 32.59
CA ASN A 555 -84.75 109.96 33.14
C ASN A 555 -84.28 108.60 33.67
N ILE A 556 -83.32 107.90 33.07
CA ILE A 556 -82.65 106.73 33.66
C ILE A 556 -81.82 107.16 34.87
N LYS A 557 -81.34 108.41 34.95
CA LYS A 557 -80.76 108.99 36.17
C LYS A 557 -81.84 109.36 37.19
N ASN A 558 -83.06 109.69 36.76
CA ASN A 558 -84.23 109.83 37.62
C ASN A 558 -84.80 108.47 38.04
N ASP A 559 -84.64 107.42 37.24
CA ASP A 559 -85.03 106.02 37.51
C ASP A 559 -83.95 105.33 38.33
N VAL A 560 -82.68 105.70 38.20
CA VAL A 560 -81.59 105.34 39.14
C VAL A 560 -81.69 106.18 40.41
N THR A 561 -82.25 107.39 40.35
CA THR A 561 -82.65 108.14 41.55
C THR A 561 -83.94 107.56 42.15
N SER A 562 -84.82 106.96 41.35
CA SER A 562 -86.03 106.25 41.80
C SER A 562 -85.64 104.91 42.40
N ILE A 563 -84.77 104.12 41.77
CA ILE A 563 -84.14 102.92 42.33
C ILE A 563 -83.30 103.29 43.55
N LYS A 564 -82.69 104.49 43.61
CA LYS A 564 -82.07 104.99 44.85
C LYS A 564 -83.11 105.43 45.89
N SER A 565 -84.30 105.85 45.46
CA SER A 565 -85.46 106.13 46.31
C SER A 565 -86.13 104.83 46.78
N ASP A 566 -86.08 103.76 45.99
CA ASP A 566 -86.55 102.41 46.29
C ASP A 566 -85.53 101.69 47.15
N VAL A 567 -84.22 101.93 46.98
CA VAL A 567 -83.16 101.53 47.92
C VAL A 567 -83.22 102.37 49.21
N THR A 568 -83.70 103.61 49.14
CA THR A 568 -84.03 104.42 50.33
C THR A 568 -85.35 103.98 50.96
N SER A 569 -86.29 103.44 50.19
CA SER A 569 -87.53 102.82 50.67
C SER A 569 -87.24 101.46 51.27
N ILE A 570 -86.35 100.65 50.69
CA ILE A 570 -85.78 99.43 51.27
C ILE A 570 -84.98 99.79 52.54
N LYS A 571 -84.30 100.94 52.58
CA LYS A 571 -83.68 101.45 53.82
C LYS A 571 -84.71 101.95 54.83
N SER A 572 -85.86 102.46 54.39
CA SER A 572 -87.00 102.83 55.23
C SER A 572 -87.77 101.60 55.72
N ASP A 573 -87.84 100.54 54.93
CA ASP A 573 -88.35 99.22 55.27
C ASP A 573 -87.39 98.51 56.22
N VAL A 574 -86.07 98.64 56.04
CA VAL A 574 -85.06 98.24 57.04
C VAL A 574 -85.24 99.07 58.32
N THR A 575 -85.67 100.34 58.23
CA THR A 575 -85.96 101.19 59.40
C THR A 575 -87.28 100.83 60.07
N ASN A 576 -88.31 100.41 59.31
CA ASN A 576 -89.58 99.88 59.80
C ASN A 576 -89.43 98.43 60.31
N VAL A 577 -88.48 97.67 59.78
CA VAL A 577 -87.97 96.42 60.35
C VAL A 577 -87.25 96.72 61.65
N ASN A 578 -86.48 97.81 61.75
CA ASN A 578 -85.88 98.26 63.00
C ASN A 578 -86.96 98.69 64.02
N ALA A 579 -88.03 99.37 63.60
CA ALA A 579 -89.17 99.70 64.46
C ALA A 579 -89.98 98.45 64.86
N LYS A 580 -90.07 97.44 63.99
CA LYS A 580 -90.57 96.10 64.35
C LYS A 580 -89.63 95.40 65.34
N VAL A 581 -88.31 95.55 65.22
CA VAL A 581 -87.33 95.07 66.21
C VAL A 581 -87.50 95.78 67.55
N GLU A 582 -87.76 97.09 67.57
CA GLU A 582 -88.11 97.86 68.77
C GLU A 582 -89.39 97.35 69.45
N ASN A 583 -90.42 97.02 68.65
CA ASN A 583 -91.65 96.41 69.16
C ASN A 583 -91.42 94.96 69.62
N ASN A 584 -90.53 94.23 68.94
CA ASN A 584 -90.09 92.90 69.36
C ASN A 584 -89.31 92.97 70.68
N ILE A 585 -88.54 94.04 70.97
CA ILE A 585 -87.90 94.25 72.28
C ILE A 585 -88.96 94.37 73.39
N LYS A 586 -90.09 95.03 73.14
CA LYS A 586 -91.22 95.07 74.10
C LYS A 586 -91.88 93.70 74.29
N ILE A 587 -92.00 92.90 73.23
CA ILE A 587 -92.49 91.51 73.32
C ILE A 587 -91.48 90.63 74.07
N ILE A 588 -90.17 90.81 73.84
CA ILE A 588 -89.07 90.11 74.51
C ILE A 588 -89.09 90.37 76.02
N ASN A 589 -89.40 91.59 76.47
CA ASN A 589 -89.51 91.89 77.91
C ASN A 589 -90.75 91.24 78.55
N GLY A 590 -91.83 91.00 77.79
CA GLY A 590 -92.93 90.13 78.22
C GLY A 590 -92.45 88.69 78.41
N ILE A 591 -91.80 88.13 77.38
CA ILE A 591 -91.21 86.78 77.39
C ILE A 591 -90.17 86.62 78.51
N GLN A 592 -89.44 87.66 78.88
CA GLN A 592 -88.49 87.68 80.00
C GLN A 592 -89.17 87.41 81.36
N THR A 593 -90.46 87.72 81.48
CA THR A 593 -91.28 87.36 82.65
C THR A 593 -91.58 85.86 82.65
N ASP A 594 -91.99 85.29 81.51
CA ASP A 594 -92.27 83.85 81.35
C ASP A 594 -91.01 82.98 81.61
N VAL A 595 -89.84 83.46 81.19
CA VAL A 595 -88.52 82.83 81.44
C VAL A 595 -88.24 82.67 82.94
N SER A 596 -88.82 83.48 83.81
CA SER A 596 -88.62 83.39 85.26
C SER A 596 -89.26 82.13 85.86
N GLY A 597 -90.49 81.79 85.46
CA GLY A 597 -91.26 80.68 86.03
C GLY A 597 -90.72 79.29 85.66
N LEU A 598 -89.98 79.18 84.55
CA LEU A 598 -89.39 77.91 84.09
C LEU A 598 -88.17 77.46 84.91
N LYS A 599 -87.60 78.35 85.73
CA LYS A 599 -86.37 78.11 86.49
C LYS A 599 -86.53 77.05 87.60
N ASP A 600 -87.65 77.05 88.31
CA ASP A 600 -87.78 76.29 89.56
C ASP A 600 -88.08 74.79 89.36
N GLN A 601 -88.74 74.42 88.26
CA GLN A 601 -89.07 73.02 87.98
C GLN A 601 -87.82 72.18 87.61
N VAL A 602 -86.73 72.84 87.19
CA VAL A 602 -85.42 72.21 86.87
C VAL A 602 -84.86 71.41 88.06
N GLY A 603 -85.16 71.82 89.30
CA GLY A 603 -84.65 71.16 90.51
C GLY A 603 -85.11 69.70 90.71
N LYS A 604 -86.18 69.25 90.03
CA LYS A 604 -86.77 67.92 90.24
C LYS A 604 -86.11 66.79 89.43
N ASN A 605 -85.21 67.11 88.50
CA ASN A 605 -84.54 66.12 87.65
C ASN A 605 -83.41 65.32 88.33
N THR A 606 -83.04 65.66 89.56
CA THR A 606 -81.78 65.18 90.19
C THR A 606 -81.86 63.78 90.79
N GLN A 607 -83.03 63.30 91.23
CA GLN A 607 -83.13 62.11 92.09
C GLN A 607 -83.28 60.78 91.34
N ALA A 608 -83.86 60.77 90.13
CA ALA A 608 -84.15 59.54 89.38
C ALA A 608 -82.91 58.84 88.76
N ILE A 609 -81.70 59.31 89.08
CA ILE A 609 -80.42 58.85 88.51
C ILE A 609 -79.76 57.74 89.36
N LYS A 610 -80.32 57.39 90.54
CA LYS A 610 -79.61 56.56 91.55
C LYS A 610 -80.21 55.20 91.90
N ASP A 611 -81.46 54.91 91.52
CA ASP A 611 -82.08 53.59 91.70
C ASP A 611 -82.26 52.94 90.32
N LEU A 612 -81.51 51.91 89.90
CA LEU A 612 -81.32 50.54 90.40
C LEU A 612 -82.36 49.53 89.87
N GLN A 613 -81.91 48.69 88.92
CA GLN A 613 -82.27 47.26 88.73
C GLN A 613 -83.77 46.92 88.48
N ASN A 614 -84.21 46.44 87.30
CA ASN A 614 -83.53 45.78 86.18
C ASN A 614 -83.93 46.34 84.80
N VAL A 615 -82.94 46.91 84.09
CA VAL A 615 -82.59 46.64 82.67
C VAL A 615 -83.61 46.87 81.53
N SER A 616 -84.95 46.78 81.67
CA SER A 616 -85.85 46.79 80.49
C SER A 616 -87.34 47.18 80.71
N ALA A 617 -87.65 48.45 81.02
CA ALA A 617 -89.04 48.97 80.96
C ALA A 617 -89.19 50.36 80.29
N ASP A 618 -88.35 51.35 80.66
CA ASP A 618 -88.29 52.68 80.03
C ASP A 618 -86.90 52.96 79.36
N VAL A 619 -86.46 52.33 78.27
CA VAL A 619 -87.14 51.46 77.30
C VAL A 619 -88.46 52.09 76.79
N SER A 620 -89.32 51.34 76.09
CA SER A 620 -90.65 51.70 75.56
C SER A 620 -90.79 52.98 74.71
N LYS A 621 -90.48 54.18 75.23
CA LYS A 621 -90.55 55.47 74.49
C LYS A 621 -89.31 56.36 74.61
N VAL A 622 -88.41 56.11 75.56
CA VAL A 622 -86.98 56.40 75.31
C VAL A 622 -86.58 55.62 74.05
N LYS A 623 -87.06 54.39 73.90
CA LYS A 623 -87.03 53.56 72.67
C LYS A 623 -87.68 54.19 71.42
N GLU A 624 -88.17 55.44 71.44
CA GLU A 624 -88.63 56.17 70.25
C GLU A 624 -87.72 57.38 69.94
N GLN A 625 -87.39 58.25 70.92
CA GLN A 625 -86.48 59.38 70.68
C GLN A 625 -84.99 59.02 70.83
N VAL A 626 -84.64 58.05 71.69
CA VAL A 626 -83.39 57.32 71.51
C VAL A 626 -83.47 56.51 70.22
N ASN A 627 -84.56 55.87 69.78
CA ASN A 627 -84.54 55.29 68.41
C ASN A 627 -84.25 56.34 67.31
N ALA A 628 -84.71 57.60 67.41
CA ALA A 628 -84.37 58.65 66.45
C ALA A 628 -82.92 59.16 66.59
N ASN A 629 -82.43 59.35 67.82
CA ASN A 629 -81.04 59.71 68.09
C ASN A 629 -80.07 58.53 67.95
N THR A 630 -80.57 57.30 67.91
CA THR A 630 -79.93 56.03 67.54
C THR A 630 -80.09 55.80 66.05
N ILE A 631 -81.05 56.36 65.33
CA ILE A 631 -80.98 56.43 63.86
C ILE A 631 -79.91 57.44 63.44
N LYS A 632 -79.75 58.56 64.16
CA LYS A 632 -78.65 59.52 63.92
C LYS A 632 -77.32 59.06 64.50
N ALA A 633 -77.29 58.38 65.64
CA ALA A 633 -76.09 57.77 66.18
C ALA A 633 -75.72 56.51 65.41
N ASN A 634 -76.67 55.69 64.93
CA ASN A 634 -76.40 54.59 63.98
C ASN A 634 -76.03 55.10 62.60
N ALA A 635 -76.49 56.28 62.15
CA ALA A 635 -75.98 56.89 60.92
C ALA A 635 -74.58 57.45 61.11
N ASN A 636 -74.27 58.02 62.29
CA ASN A 636 -72.90 58.43 62.63
C ASN A 636 -72.01 57.24 63.02
N GLU A 637 -72.56 56.11 63.47
CA GLU A 637 -71.89 54.85 63.77
C GLU A 637 -71.81 53.98 62.52
N GLU A 638 -72.67 54.13 61.53
CA GLU A 638 -72.46 53.64 60.16
C GLU A 638 -71.43 54.49 59.45
N ARG A 639 -71.34 55.80 59.71
CA ARG A 639 -70.26 56.64 59.18
C ARG A 639 -68.95 56.42 59.93
N ILE A 640 -68.98 56.15 61.24
CA ILE A 640 -67.81 55.75 62.02
C ILE A 640 -67.44 54.29 61.73
N LYS A 641 -68.38 53.37 61.43
CA LYS A 641 -68.09 52.02 60.91
C LYS A 641 -67.65 52.04 59.46
N ASN A 642 -68.18 52.89 58.59
CA ASN A 642 -67.63 53.07 57.25
C ASN A 642 -66.25 53.73 57.32
N VAL A 643 -65.99 54.66 58.25
CA VAL A 643 -64.64 55.22 58.46
C VAL A 643 -63.73 54.21 59.16
N GLN A 644 -64.20 53.39 60.10
CA GLN A 644 -63.45 52.32 60.75
C GLN A 644 -63.15 51.22 59.74
N SER A 645 -64.14 50.66 59.05
CA SER A 645 -63.95 49.71 57.96
C SER A 645 -63.17 50.30 56.79
N GLN A 646 -63.21 51.60 56.52
CA GLN A 646 -62.32 52.23 55.53
C GLN A 646 -60.89 52.40 56.08
N VAL A 647 -60.71 52.63 57.38
CA VAL A 647 -59.42 52.62 58.09
C VAL A 647 -58.90 51.19 58.25
N GLU A 648 -59.76 50.18 58.33
CA GLU A 648 -59.47 48.76 58.44
C GLU A 648 -59.10 48.19 57.07
N VAL A 649 -59.89 48.49 56.03
CA VAL A 649 -59.51 48.31 54.61
C VAL A 649 -58.24 49.08 54.28
N ASN A 650 -58.02 50.28 54.82
CA ASN A 650 -56.76 50.99 54.60
C ASN A 650 -55.61 50.40 55.43
N THR A 651 -55.86 49.88 56.63
CA THR A 651 -54.88 49.15 57.45
C THR A 651 -54.50 47.86 56.76
N ASP A 652 -55.45 47.09 56.21
CA ASP A 652 -55.21 45.87 55.45
C ASP A 652 -54.60 46.16 54.07
N ARG A 653 -54.91 47.29 53.43
CA ARG A 653 -54.17 47.76 52.24
C ARG A 653 -52.76 48.21 52.59
N ILE A 654 -52.53 48.79 53.77
CA ILE A 654 -51.18 49.10 54.28
C ILE A 654 -50.44 47.79 54.61
N LYS A 655 -51.09 46.82 55.25
CA LYS A 655 -50.58 45.46 55.54
C LYS A 655 -50.20 44.75 54.25
N HIS A 656 -51.09 44.71 53.27
CA HIS A 656 -50.88 44.13 51.96
C HIS A 656 -49.81 44.90 51.17
N ASN A 657 -49.70 46.22 51.31
CA ASN A 657 -48.59 46.99 50.75
C ASN A 657 -47.26 46.69 51.47
N THR A 658 -47.24 46.52 52.80
CA THR A 658 -46.06 46.08 53.57
C THR A 658 -45.66 44.66 53.18
N GLU A 659 -46.63 43.78 52.94
CA GLU A 659 -46.45 42.40 52.50
C GLU A 659 -45.92 42.35 51.06
N ASN A 660 -46.49 43.13 50.14
CA ASN A 660 -45.97 43.35 48.79
C ASN A 660 -44.58 44.00 48.79
N ILE A 661 -44.28 44.91 49.73
CA ILE A 661 -42.93 45.47 49.93
C ILE A 661 -41.97 44.40 50.44
N ASN A 662 -42.40 43.50 51.32
CA ASN A 662 -41.60 42.37 51.80
C ASN A 662 -41.38 41.30 50.71
N ILE A 663 -42.41 41.00 49.90
CA ILE A 663 -42.32 40.15 48.71
C ILE A 663 -41.37 40.76 47.69
N ASN A 664 -41.49 42.06 47.39
CA ASN A 664 -40.57 42.76 46.50
C ASN A 664 -39.14 42.82 47.07
N LYS A 665 -38.97 42.98 48.39
CA LYS A 665 -37.67 42.91 49.07
C LYS A 665 -37.06 41.50 48.97
N ALA A 666 -37.87 40.45 49.09
CA ALA A 666 -37.45 39.06 48.90
C ALA A 666 -37.10 38.77 47.43
N ALA A 667 -37.90 39.26 46.47
CA ALA A 667 -37.63 39.15 45.04
C ALA A 667 -36.38 39.94 44.62
N ILE A 668 -36.14 41.12 45.18
CA ILE A 668 -34.90 41.90 44.98
C ILE A 668 -33.71 41.14 45.56
N LYS A 669 -33.84 40.49 46.73
CA LYS A 669 -32.80 39.62 47.30
C LYS A 669 -32.52 38.40 46.41
N GLN A 670 -33.56 37.71 45.94
CA GLN A 670 -33.44 36.58 45.00
C GLN A 670 -32.83 37.01 43.66
N ASN A 671 -33.19 38.19 43.14
CA ASN A 671 -32.60 38.74 41.92
C ASN A 671 -31.14 39.12 42.12
N ALA A 672 -30.75 39.67 43.28
CA ALA A 672 -29.35 39.92 43.61
C ALA A 672 -28.54 38.61 43.73
N GLU A 673 -29.11 37.58 44.35
CA GLU A 673 -28.52 36.24 44.44
C GLU A 673 -28.43 35.55 43.06
N ALA A 674 -29.44 35.72 42.20
CA ALA A 674 -29.44 35.24 40.82
C ALA A 674 -28.41 35.98 39.96
N ILE A 675 -28.26 37.30 40.11
CA ILE A 675 -27.20 38.10 39.47
C ILE A 675 -25.82 37.63 39.96
N GLN A 676 -25.65 37.37 41.26
CA GLN A 676 -24.40 36.85 41.81
C GLN A 676 -24.07 35.45 41.26
N ASN A 677 -25.04 34.56 41.16
CA ASN A 677 -24.89 33.23 40.56
C ASN A 677 -24.63 33.30 39.05
N THR A 678 -25.25 34.26 38.35
CA THR A 678 -24.96 34.56 36.94
C THR A 678 -23.52 35.05 36.80
N ASN A 679 -23.04 35.93 37.69
CA ASN A 679 -21.66 36.43 37.69
C ASN A 679 -20.64 35.31 37.96
N VAL A 680 -20.93 34.40 38.90
CA VAL A 680 -20.13 33.18 39.13
C VAL A 680 -20.13 32.26 37.90
N THR A 681 -21.25 32.18 37.17
CA THR A 681 -21.36 31.39 35.93
C THR A 681 -20.57 32.05 34.79
N VAL A 682 -20.64 33.37 34.65
CA VAL A 682 -19.81 34.16 33.72
C VAL A 682 -18.33 33.98 34.07
N GLN A 683 -17.93 34.00 35.33
CA GLN A 683 -16.54 33.73 35.73
C GLN A 683 -16.10 32.29 35.38
N LYS A 684 -16.97 31.28 35.53
CA LYS A 684 -16.68 29.92 35.04
C LYS A 684 -16.51 29.87 33.52
N VAL A 685 -17.28 30.65 32.76
CA VAL A 685 -17.13 30.78 31.30
C VAL A 685 -15.82 31.50 30.94
N ILE A 686 -15.44 32.56 31.65
CA ILE A 686 -14.15 33.26 31.48
C ILE A 686 -12.99 32.29 31.74
N ASN A 687 -12.98 31.60 32.89
CA ASN A 687 -11.96 30.60 33.20
C ASN A 687 -11.88 29.50 32.13
N LYS A 688 -13.02 29.11 31.52
CA LYS A 688 -13.05 28.13 30.44
C LYS A 688 -12.55 28.69 29.10
N VAL A 689 -12.74 29.99 28.84
CA VAL A 689 -12.11 30.71 27.72
C VAL A 689 -10.59 30.80 27.93
N ASP A 690 -10.12 30.99 29.16
CA ASP A 690 -8.69 30.97 29.49
C ASP A 690 -8.08 29.57 29.31
N GLU A 691 -8.75 28.52 29.78
CA GLU A 691 -8.37 27.12 29.51
C GLU A 691 -8.33 26.82 28.00
N HIS A 692 -9.34 27.26 27.24
CA HIS A 692 -9.37 27.10 25.79
C HIS A 692 -8.25 27.91 25.11
N THR A 693 -7.91 29.10 25.63
CA THR A 693 -6.79 29.91 25.14
C THR A 693 -5.45 29.23 25.41
N ALA A 694 -5.27 28.62 26.59
CA ALA A 694 -4.10 27.79 26.89
C ALA A 694 -4.01 26.55 25.97
N ALA A 695 -5.15 25.89 25.70
CA ALA A 695 -5.22 24.78 24.75
C ALA A 695 -4.89 25.22 23.30
N ILE A 696 -5.40 26.36 22.84
CA ILE A 696 -5.09 26.96 21.54
C ILE A 696 -3.60 27.31 21.43
N ASN A 697 -2.99 27.82 22.50
CA ASN A 697 -1.56 28.10 22.56
C ASN A 697 -0.72 26.81 22.53
N SER A 698 -1.16 25.75 23.21
CA SER A 698 -0.53 24.42 23.15
C SER A 698 -0.62 23.79 21.75
N VAL A 699 -1.80 23.86 21.12
CA VAL A 699 -2.00 23.44 19.71
C VAL A 699 -1.13 24.29 18.77
N SER A 700 -1.01 25.59 18.99
CA SER A 700 -0.14 26.47 18.19
C SER A 700 1.34 26.13 18.34
N ALA A 701 1.78 25.78 19.55
CA ALA A 701 3.14 25.27 19.79
C ALA A 701 3.38 23.92 19.09
N GLN A 702 2.40 23.01 19.10
CA GLN A 702 2.48 21.75 18.39
C GLN A 702 2.41 21.92 16.85
N VAL A 703 1.66 22.91 16.34
CA VAL A 703 1.68 23.32 14.93
C VAL A 703 3.07 23.83 14.56
N ASN A 704 3.68 24.72 15.35
CA ASN A 704 5.04 25.19 15.12
C ASN A 704 6.07 24.04 15.16
N LYS A 705 5.92 23.08 16.09
CA LYS A 705 6.73 21.86 16.12
C LYS A 705 6.53 21.00 14.87
N ASN A 706 5.30 20.87 14.37
CA ASN A 706 5.00 20.16 13.13
C ASN A 706 5.58 20.90 11.91
N THR A 707 5.51 22.23 11.84
CA THR A 707 6.14 23.05 10.80
C THR A 707 7.66 22.84 10.78
N ASN A 708 8.32 22.81 11.94
CA ASN A 708 9.75 22.51 12.03
C ASN A 708 10.06 21.07 11.59
N ASN A 709 9.25 20.08 12.00
CA ASN A 709 9.39 18.71 11.53
C ASN A 709 9.23 18.60 10.01
N ILE A 710 8.27 19.33 9.41
CA ILE A 710 8.06 19.39 7.96
C ILE A 710 9.28 20.04 7.27
N ALA A 711 9.88 21.08 7.85
CA ALA A 711 11.11 21.66 7.33
C ALA A 711 12.29 20.67 7.34
N THR A 712 12.46 19.90 8.43
CA THR A 712 13.46 18.82 8.52
C THR A 712 13.18 17.70 7.50
N ILE A 713 11.94 17.25 7.38
CA ILE A 713 11.54 16.23 6.40
C ILE A 713 11.80 16.74 4.98
N ASN A 714 11.49 17.99 4.65
CA ASN A 714 11.79 18.59 3.35
C ASN A 714 13.30 18.63 3.08
N ALA A 715 14.13 18.92 4.09
CA ALA A 715 15.59 18.84 3.93
C ALA A 715 16.06 17.41 3.61
N SER A 716 15.55 16.39 4.32
CA SER A 716 15.84 14.98 4.02
C SER A 716 15.28 14.53 2.66
N VAL A 717 14.14 15.07 2.21
CA VAL A 717 13.58 14.82 0.86
C VAL A 717 14.44 15.45 -0.22
N ILE A 718 14.99 16.66 -0.01
CA ILE A 718 15.96 17.29 -0.91
C ILE A 718 17.26 16.47 -0.97
N GLU A 719 17.77 16.02 0.17
CA GLU A 719 18.95 15.14 0.22
C GLU A 719 18.71 13.81 -0.51
N ASN A 720 17.56 13.16 -0.27
CA ASN A 720 17.18 11.94 -0.97
C ASN A 720 16.99 12.19 -2.48
N THR A 721 16.46 13.34 -2.90
CA THR A 721 16.36 13.72 -4.32
C THR A 721 17.75 13.88 -4.96
N ASN A 722 18.70 14.49 -4.24
CA ASN A 722 20.10 14.59 -4.67
C ASN A 722 20.78 13.20 -4.75
N ASN A 723 20.49 12.30 -3.81
CA ASN A 723 21.05 10.95 -3.81
C ASN A 723 20.43 10.06 -4.90
N ILE A 724 19.12 10.16 -5.16
CA ILE A 724 18.44 9.56 -6.33
C ILE A 724 19.06 10.09 -7.63
N THR A 725 19.35 11.38 -7.71
CA THR A 725 20.00 11.98 -8.90
C THR A 725 21.41 11.42 -9.12
N LYS A 726 22.23 11.28 -8.06
CA LYS A 726 23.55 10.61 -8.14
C LYS A 726 23.42 9.16 -8.61
N VAL A 727 22.48 8.39 -8.06
CA VAL A 727 22.21 7.00 -8.44
C VAL A 727 21.75 6.91 -9.90
N ASN A 728 20.88 7.80 -10.36
CA ASN A 728 20.42 7.83 -11.75
C ASN A 728 21.55 8.15 -12.74
N ASN A 729 22.47 9.04 -12.36
CA ASN A 729 23.69 9.31 -13.14
C ASN A 729 24.63 8.08 -13.16
N GLN A 730 24.78 7.37 -12.04
CA GLN A 730 25.54 6.12 -11.95
C GLN A 730 24.91 5.02 -12.82
N VAL A 731 23.58 4.87 -12.81
CA VAL A 731 22.84 3.96 -13.69
C VAL A 731 23.07 4.32 -15.15
N THR A 732 22.97 5.60 -15.53
CA THR A 732 23.22 6.08 -16.91
C THR A 732 24.65 5.78 -17.37
N ALA A 733 25.65 5.97 -16.51
CA ALA A 733 27.04 5.60 -16.79
C ALA A 733 27.21 4.08 -16.93
N ASN A 734 26.56 3.28 -16.07
CA ASN A 734 26.58 1.83 -16.14
C ASN A 734 25.89 1.30 -17.40
N THR A 735 24.74 1.84 -17.80
CA THR A 735 24.08 1.54 -19.08
C THR A 735 25.02 1.83 -20.26
N THR A 736 25.69 2.99 -20.25
CA THR A 736 26.68 3.35 -21.27
C THR A 736 27.84 2.35 -21.33
N ASN A 737 28.33 1.89 -20.18
CA ASN A 737 29.41 0.89 -20.12
C ASN A 737 28.93 -0.51 -20.53
N ILE A 738 27.70 -0.91 -20.20
CA ILE A 738 27.07 -2.14 -20.69
C ILE A 738 26.95 -2.11 -22.23
N THR A 739 26.57 -0.97 -22.84
CA THR A 739 26.57 -0.81 -24.30
C THR A 739 27.96 -0.97 -24.90
N LYS A 740 29.01 -0.38 -24.29
CA LYS A 740 30.41 -0.58 -24.73
C LYS A 740 30.83 -2.06 -24.66
N VAL A 741 30.51 -2.74 -23.56
CA VAL A 741 30.81 -4.17 -23.39
C VAL A 741 30.03 -5.03 -24.39
N SER A 742 28.76 -4.71 -24.67
CA SER A 742 27.94 -5.39 -25.68
C SER A 742 28.52 -5.24 -27.10
N ASN A 743 29.01 -4.05 -27.45
CA ASN A 743 29.71 -3.80 -28.71
C ASN A 743 31.04 -4.58 -28.79
N GLN A 744 31.78 -4.68 -27.67
CA GLN A 744 33.01 -5.48 -27.61
C GLN A 744 32.72 -6.99 -27.72
N VAL A 745 31.66 -7.49 -27.07
CA VAL A 745 31.21 -8.89 -27.21
C VAL A 745 30.80 -9.18 -28.66
N THR A 746 30.07 -8.27 -29.31
CA THR A 746 29.70 -8.38 -30.74
C THR A 746 30.95 -8.42 -31.64
N THR A 747 31.95 -7.57 -31.36
CA THR A 747 33.24 -7.57 -32.06
C THR A 747 34.00 -8.89 -31.84
N ASN A 748 34.01 -9.41 -30.61
CA ASN A 748 34.65 -10.68 -30.28
C ASN A 748 33.96 -11.87 -30.97
N ILE A 749 32.62 -11.88 -31.06
CA ILE A 749 31.84 -12.89 -31.82
C ILE A 749 32.23 -12.86 -33.29
N ASN A 750 32.34 -11.68 -33.91
CA ASN A 750 32.78 -11.55 -35.29
C ASN A 750 34.22 -12.07 -35.50
N ASN A 751 35.14 -11.74 -34.58
CA ASN A 751 36.51 -12.25 -34.61
C ASN A 751 36.57 -13.79 -34.42
N ILE A 752 35.73 -14.36 -33.55
CA ILE A 752 35.61 -15.82 -33.38
C ILE A 752 35.09 -16.47 -34.67
N ASN A 753 34.09 -15.88 -35.34
CA ASN A 753 33.57 -16.38 -36.61
C ASN A 753 34.62 -16.34 -37.74
N VAL A 754 35.42 -15.26 -37.81
CA VAL A 754 36.56 -15.16 -38.74
C VAL A 754 37.62 -16.22 -38.42
N ASN A 755 37.98 -16.40 -37.14
CA ASN A 755 38.95 -17.40 -36.72
C ASN A 755 38.46 -18.83 -36.99
N ALA A 756 37.18 -19.13 -36.78
CA ALA A 756 36.59 -20.43 -37.11
C ALA A 756 36.65 -20.72 -38.63
N LYS A 757 36.40 -19.70 -39.47
CA LYS A 757 36.55 -19.81 -40.92
C LYS A 757 38.02 -20.03 -41.33
N ASN A 758 38.96 -19.31 -40.72
CA ASN A 758 40.40 -19.48 -40.95
C ASN A 758 40.90 -20.86 -40.49
N ILE A 759 40.40 -21.37 -39.36
CA ILE A 759 40.68 -22.73 -38.88
C ILE A 759 40.18 -23.76 -39.90
N SER A 760 38.94 -23.64 -40.39
CA SER A 760 38.39 -24.54 -41.41
C SER A 760 39.21 -24.55 -42.71
N VAL A 761 39.64 -23.37 -43.18
CA VAL A 761 40.56 -23.24 -44.33
C VAL A 761 41.92 -23.89 -44.03
N ASN A 762 42.48 -23.69 -42.84
CA ASN A 762 43.75 -24.29 -42.45
C ASN A 762 43.65 -25.82 -42.30
N THR A 763 42.53 -26.36 -41.79
CA THR A 763 42.26 -27.80 -41.77
C THR A 763 42.27 -28.40 -43.17
N GLU A 764 41.64 -27.74 -44.15
CA GLU A 764 41.65 -28.20 -45.54
C GLU A 764 43.04 -28.07 -46.19
N ASN A 765 43.76 -26.97 -45.92
CA ASN A 765 45.15 -26.81 -46.36
C ASN A 765 46.06 -27.89 -45.78
N ILE A 766 45.86 -28.29 -44.52
CA ILE A 766 46.61 -29.37 -43.87
C ILE A 766 46.34 -30.72 -44.55
N LYS A 767 45.08 -31.07 -44.85
CA LYS A 767 44.77 -32.29 -45.64
C LYS A 767 45.45 -32.29 -47.01
N ASN A 768 45.45 -31.14 -47.69
CA ASN A 768 46.09 -30.98 -49.00
C ASN A 768 47.62 -31.08 -48.91
N ILE A 769 48.23 -30.63 -47.81
CA ILE A 769 49.66 -30.83 -47.53
C ILE A 769 49.95 -32.30 -47.21
N ASP A 770 49.13 -32.95 -46.38
CA ASP A 770 49.28 -34.35 -45.98
C ASP A 770 49.18 -35.32 -47.18
N SER A 771 48.20 -35.11 -48.06
CA SER A 771 48.07 -35.83 -49.33
C SER A 771 49.29 -35.62 -50.25
N ARG A 772 49.85 -34.40 -50.30
CA ARG A 772 51.10 -34.11 -51.03
C ARG A 772 52.33 -34.75 -50.37
N VAL A 773 52.39 -34.83 -49.04
CA VAL A 773 53.46 -35.52 -48.31
C VAL A 773 53.41 -37.02 -48.59
N THR A 774 52.22 -37.63 -48.56
CA THR A 774 52.00 -39.03 -48.93
C THR A 774 52.44 -39.30 -50.38
N THR A 775 52.04 -38.42 -51.31
CA THR A 775 52.43 -38.50 -52.73
C THR A 775 53.95 -38.39 -52.91
N ASN A 776 54.58 -37.43 -52.24
CA ASN A 776 56.04 -37.24 -52.28
C ASN A 776 56.80 -38.41 -51.65
N ALA A 777 56.30 -39.00 -50.55
CA ALA A 777 56.89 -40.18 -49.93
C ALA A 777 56.88 -41.37 -50.90
N ASN A 778 55.76 -41.62 -51.58
CA ASN A 778 55.64 -42.66 -52.60
C ASN A 778 56.59 -42.40 -53.80
N ALA A 779 56.74 -41.14 -54.23
CA ALA A 779 57.69 -40.76 -55.27
C ALA A 779 59.16 -40.97 -54.83
N ILE A 780 59.50 -40.67 -53.58
CA ILE A 780 60.84 -40.90 -53.01
C ILE A 780 61.14 -42.41 -52.95
N VAL A 781 60.17 -43.27 -52.64
CA VAL A 781 60.34 -44.73 -52.71
C VAL A 781 60.65 -45.16 -54.16
N GLY A 782 59.90 -44.68 -55.15
CA GLY A 782 60.16 -44.97 -56.57
C GLY A 782 61.54 -44.49 -57.05
N ILE A 783 61.99 -43.32 -56.60
CA ILE A 783 63.34 -42.80 -56.85
C ILE A 783 64.40 -43.68 -56.15
N THR A 784 64.14 -44.15 -54.93
CA THR A 784 65.06 -45.02 -54.18
C THR A 784 65.29 -46.35 -54.90
N GLU A 785 64.24 -47.00 -55.42
CA GLU A 785 64.39 -48.21 -56.25
C GLU A 785 65.11 -47.91 -57.57
N SER A 786 64.84 -46.75 -58.19
CA SER A 786 65.55 -46.31 -59.39
C SER A 786 67.05 -46.07 -59.15
N VAL A 787 67.42 -45.55 -57.97
CA VAL A 787 68.82 -45.35 -57.55
C VAL A 787 69.51 -46.69 -57.28
N LYS A 788 68.83 -47.66 -56.64
CA LYS A 788 69.34 -49.03 -56.49
C LYS A 788 69.60 -49.68 -57.86
N ALA A 789 68.67 -49.58 -58.80
CA ALA A 789 68.83 -50.09 -60.16
C ALA A 789 70.02 -49.43 -60.88
N ASN A 790 70.16 -48.11 -60.76
CA ASN A 790 71.30 -47.37 -61.33
C ASN A 790 72.65 -47.76 -60.69
N ALA A 791 72.70 -48.01 -59.37
CA ALA A 791 73.90 -48.51 -58.72
C ALA A 791 74.33 -49.89 -59.25
N SER A 792 73.37 -50.81 -59.45
CA SER A 792 73.62 -52.11 -60.10
C SER A 792 74.11 -51.95 -61.54
N ASN A 793 73.53 -51.03 -62.32
CA ASN A 793 73.98 -50.74 -63.68
C ASN A 793 75.40 -50.15 -63.72
N ILE A 794 75.73 -49.24 -62.79
CA ILE A 794 77.08 -48.66 -62.66
C ILE A 794 78.10 -49.75 -62.32
N ASN A 795 77.79 -50.67 -61.41
CA ASN A 795 78.67 -51.81 -61.11
C ASN A 795 78.91 -52.70 -62.34
N ALA A 796 77.87 -52.99 -63.13
CA ALA A 796 78.00 -53.75 -64.37
C ALA A 796 78.89 -53.02 -65.42
N VAL A 797 78.78 -51.68 -65.52
CA VAL A 797 79.67 -50.88 -66.37
C VAL A 797 81.11 -50.88 -65.84
N ASN A 798 81.31 -50.78 -64.53
CA ASN A 798 82.64 -50.75 -63.90
C ASN A 798 83.39 -52.09 -64.09
N ASN A 799 82.68 -53.22 -64.04
CA ASN A 799 83.22 -54.53 -64.37
C ASN A 799 83.70 -54.56 -65.84
N ARG A 800 82.88 -54.07 -66.78
CA ARG A 800 83.25 -53.98 -68.21
C ARG A 800 84.44 -53.04 -68.46
N VAL A 801 84.56 -51.95 -67.72
CA VAL A 801 85.75 -51.07 -67.78
C VAL A 801 87.00 -51.83 -67.31
N THR A 802 86.89 -52.65 -66.28
CA THR A 802 87.98 -53.51 -65.78
C THR A 802 88.41 -54.57 -66.82
N GLU A 803 87.45 -55.20 -67.50
CA GLU A 803 87.69 -56.13 -68.62
C GLU A 803 88.43 -55.43 -69.78
N VAL A 804 87.97 -54.25 -70.19
CA VAL A 804 88.60 -53.44 -71.25
C VAL A 804 90.02 -53.02 -70.86
N SER A 805 90.26 -52.62 -69.60
CA SER A 805 91.60 -52.31 -69.10
C SER A 805 92.54 -53.53 -69.17
N SER A 806 92.03 -54.73 -68.87
CA SER A 806 92.78 -55.98 -69.03
C SER A 806 93.15 -56.23 -70.51
N GLN A 807 92.20 -56.05 -71.42
CA GLN A 807 92.46 -56.21 -72.87
C GLN A 807 93.49 -55.20 -73.41
N VAL A 808 93.47 -53.95 -72.93
CA VAL A 808 94.47 -52.94 -73.30
C VAL A 808 95.88 -53.34 -72.82
N ASN A 809 96.00 -53.92 -71.61
CA ASN A 809 97.28 -54.45 -71.12
C ASN A 809 97.77 -55.66 -71.94
N THR A 810 96.87 -56.54 -72.40
CA THR A 810 97.20 -57.64 -73.31
C THR A 810 97.71 -57.12 -74.66
N ASN A 811 96.99 -56.18 -75.27
CA ASN A 811 97.38 -55.58 -76.55
C ASN A 811 98.74 -54.86 -76.46
N THR A 812 99.01 -54.19 -75.33
CA THR A 812 100.29 -53.52 -75.05
C THR A 812 101.46 -54.52 -75.01
N GLN A 813 101.26 -55.69 -74.41
CA GLN A 813 102.26 -56.78 -74.41
C GLN A 813 102.47 -57.35 -75.82
N SER A 814 101.41 -57.57 -76.59
CA SER A 814 101.51 -58.07 -77.98
C SER A 814 102.33 -57.14 -78.87
N ILE A 815 102.20 -55.82 -78.71
CA ILE A 815 103.00 -54.82 -79.45
C ILE A 815 104.49 -54.94 -79.10
N ALA A 816 104.83 -55.20 -77.83
CA ALA A 816 106.22 -55.45 -77.42
C ALA A 816 106.78 -56.74 -78.04
N THR A 817 105.99 -57.81 -78.13
CA THR A 817 106.39 -59.06 -78.81
C THR A 817 106.70 -58.84 -80.29
N VAL A 818 105.83 -58.12 -81.02
CA VAL A 818 106.05 -57.78 -82.44
C VAL A 818 107.30 -56.92 -82.62
N THR A 819 107.53 -55.97 -81.71
CA THR A 819 108.74 -55.12 -81.71
C THR A 819 110.03 -55.95 -81.61
N ASN A 820 110.03 -57.01 -80.80
CA ASN A 820 111.18 -57.91 -80.69
C ASN A 820 111.41 -58.73 -81.97
N GLN A 821 110.35 -59.23 -82.61
CA GLN A 821 110.47 -60.03 -83.84
C GLN A 821 111.04 -59.21 -85.02
N VAL A 822 110.74 -57.92 -85.11
CA VAL A 822 111.36 -57.00 -86.09
C VAL A 822 112.88 -56.92 -85.89
N ASN A 823 113.35 -56.87 -84.64
CA ASN A 823 114.78 -56.80 -84.32
C ASN A 823 115.55 -58.08 -84.67
N ASP A 824 114.92 -59.25 -84.60
CA ASP A 824 115.57 -60.52 -84.98
C ASP A 824 115.65 -60.73 -86.50
N ASN A 825 114.65 -60.27 -87.26
CA ASN A 825 114.69 -60.28 -88.73
C ASN A 825 115.89 -59.47 -89.29
N ILE A 826 116.30 -58.39 -88.62
CA ILE A 826 117.48 -57.59 -88.99
C ILE A 826 118.79 -58.39 -88.83
N LYS A 827 118.85 -59.37 -87.92
CA LYS A 827 120.02 -60.24 -87.73
C LYS A 827 120.13 -61.27 -88.85
N LEU A 828 119.02 -61.90 -89.23
CA LEU A 828 118.95 -62.92 -90.29
C LEU A 828 119.48 -62.42 -91.64
N THR A 829 119.11 -61.20 -92.05
CA THR A 829 119.56 -60.60 -93.31
C THR A 829 121.09 -60.50 -93.43
N LYS A 830 121.83 -60.36 -92.31
CA LYS A 830 123.30 -60.31 -92.33
C LYS A 830 123.96 -61.67 -92.54
N ALA A 831 123.29 -62.78 -92.20
CA ALA A 831 123.85 -64.12 -92.36
C ALA A 831 123.79 -64.63 -93.81
N VAL A 832 122.71 -64.30 -94.53
CA VAL A 832 122.48 -64.77 -95.92
C VAL A 832 123.59 -64.33 -96.88
N GLY A 833 124.17 -63.14 -96.67
CA GLY A 833 125.21 -62.60 -97.54
C GLY A 833 126.52 -63.40 -97.56
N ALA A 834 126.86 -64.12 -96.48
CA ALA A 834 128.09 -64.92 -96.42
C ALA A 834 127.99 -66.20 -97.26
N ILE A 835 126.82 -66.86 -97.24
CA ILE A 835 126.57 -68.17 -97.88
C ILE A 835 126.60 -68.07 -99.42
N ALA A 836 126.37 -66.88 -99.98
CA ALA A 836 126.39 -66.66 -101.42
C ALA A 836 127.78 -66.81 -102.07
N LEU A 837 128.86 -66.52 -101.33
CA LEU A 837 130.24 -66.62 -101.85
C LEU A 837 130.72 -68.07 -101.93
N GLU A 838 130.50 -68.84 -100.86
CA GLU A 838 130.98 -70.22 -100.69
C GLU A 838 130.39 -71.22 -101.72
N ASN A 839 129.18 -70.94 -102.22
CA ASN A 839 128.55 -71.80 -103.23
C ASN A 839 129.14 -71.65 -104.64
N ASN A 840 129.83 -70.56 -104.95
CA ASN A 840 130.27 -70.25 -106.31
C ASN A 840 131.47 -71.10 -106.76
N GLU A 841 132.45 -71.36 -105.86
CA GLU A 841 133.61 -72.21 -106.18
C GLU A 841 133.22 -73.68 -106.41
N ARG A 842 132.25 -74.18 -105.62
CA ARG A 842 131.80 -75.58 -105.66
C ARG A 842 131.18 -75.98 -107.00
N ILE A 843 130.56 -75.03 -107.71
CA ILE A 843 129.93 -75.27 -109.02
C ILE A 843 130.97 -75.61 -110.09
N ASN A 844 132.13 -74.95 -110.07
CA ASN A 844 133.12 -75.01 -111.15
C ASN A 844 133.80 -76.39 -111.26
N VAL A 845 134.00 -77.07 -110.12
CA VAL A 845 134.61 -78.41 -110.05
C VAL A 845 133.68 -79.51 -110.59
N MET A 846 132.36 -79.35 -110.44
CA MET A 846 131.39 -80.37 -110.85
C MET A 846 131.20 -80.48 -112.37
N GLY A 847 131.37 -79.38 -113.11
CA GLY A 847 131.07 -79.33 -114.55
C GLY A 847 131.97 -80.20 -115.44
N LEU A 848 133.24 -80.38 -115.07
CA LEU A 848 134.20 -81.13 -115.89
C LEU A 848 134.04 -82.67 -115.79
N GLN A 849 133.49 -83.16 -114.66
CA GLN A 849 133.35 -84.60 -114.41
C GLN A 849 132.11 -85.21 -115.10
N VAL A 850 131.02 -84.43 -115.23
CA VAL A 850 129.78 -84.89 -115.88
C VAL A 850 129.95 -85.06 -117.38
N ASN A 851 130.63 -84.13 -118.05
CA ASN A 851 130.67 -84.09 -119.51
C ASN A 851 131.48 -85.23 -120.16
N LYS A 852 132.25 -86.03 -119.41
CA LYS A 852 132.86 -87.27 -119.94
C LYS A 852 131.91 -88.49 -119.88
N ASN A 853 130.82 -88.41 -119.11
CA ASN A 853 129.64 -89.27 -119.29
C ASN A 853 128.81 -88.86 -120.53
N THR A 854 129.38 -88.03 -121.43
CA THR A 854 129.14 -88.15 -122.88
C THR A 854 129.10 -89.62 -123.30
N ALA A 855 130.15 -90.37 -122.89
CA ALA A 855 130.45 -91.76 -123.23
C ALA A 855 129.62 -92.30 -124.41
N ASP A 856 128.53 -93.00 -124.10
CA ASP A 856 127.58 -93.51 -125.06
C ASP A 856 126.17 -93.06 -124.62
N ILE A 857 125.40 -92.29 -125.40
CA ILE A 857 125.06 -92.43 -126.84
C ILE A 857 124.17 -93.68 -127.07
N SER A 858 123.42 -93.68 -128.17
CA SER A 858 122.60 -94.80 -128.66
C SER A 858 121.40 -95.17 -127.76
N THR A 859 120.24 -94.53 -127.92
CA THR A 859 119.91 -93.45 -128.87
C THR A 859 118.83 -92.58 -128.21
N LEU A 860 119.22 -91.49 -127.57
CA LEU A 860 119.21 -90.13 -128.13
C LEU A 860 117.82 -89.64 -128.59
N ALA A 861 117.49 -88.46 -128.06
CA ALA A 861 116.73 -87.37 -128.69
C ALA A 861 115.84 -87.73 -129.90
N GLU A 862 114.52 -87.75 -129.68
CA GLU A 862 113.64 -86.70 -130.21
C GLU A 862 112.20 -86.78 -129.64
N ALA A 863 111.92 -85.98 -128.59
CA ALA A 863 110.78 -85.04 -128.46
C ALA A 863 110.34 -84.74 -127.00
N ALA A 864 110.15 -83.45 -126.67
CA ALA A 864 109.30 -82.91 -125.58
C ALA A 864 109.33 -83.63 -124.20
N ASN A 865 110.33 -83.50 -123.33
CA ASN A 865 110.85 -82.31 -122.63
C ASN A 865 110.03 -81.80 -121.41
N TYR A 866 110.34 -82.35 -120.23
CA TYR A 866 110.41 -81.77 -118.86
C TYR A 866 110.14 -80.25 -118.67
N SER A 867 109.56 -79.71 -117.58
CA SER A 867 109.16 -80.20 -116.22
C SER A 867 108.06 -79.31 -115.59
N LEU A 868 107.38 -79.71 -114.49
CA LEU A 868 107.27 -78.96 -113.19
C LEU A 868 106.22 -79.48 -112.15
N ARG A 869 106.51 -79.21 -110.85
CA ARG A 869 105.65 -79.25 -109.62
C ARG A 869 105.22 -80.65 -109.10
N ALA A 870 105.30 -81.04 -107.81
CA ALA A 870 105.04 -80.41 -106.47
C ALA A 870 103.57 -80.62 -105.98
N SER A 871 103.16 -80.65 -104.70
CA SER A 871 103.70 -80.24 -103.37
C SER A 871 102.85 -80.86 -102.20
N ALA A 872 103.22 -80.73 -100.91
CA ALA A 872 102.34 -81.12 -99.76
C ALA A 872 102.60 -80.41 -98.40
N LEU A 873 101.53 -80.34 -97.56
CA LEU A 873 101.38 -79.96 -96.11
C LEU A 873 100.61 -78.63 -95.78
N THR A 874 99.95 -78.58 -94.60
CA THR A 874 98.63 -77.91 -94.38
C THR A 874 98.30 -77.45 -92.93
N MET A 875 97.43 -76.43 -92.71
CA MET A 875 96.43 -76.35 -91.59
C MET A 875 95.48 -75.11 -91.55
N GLN A 876 94.23 -75.31 -91.04
CA GLN A 876 93.31 -74.43 -90.24
C GLN A 876 92.52 -73.19 -90.81
N ASP A 877 91.21 -73.06 -90.45
CA ASP A 877 90.35 -71.84 -90.25
C ASP A 877 88.92 -72.25 -89.70
N HIS A 878 87.83 -71.47 -89.38
CA HIS A 878 87.46 -70.03 -89.20
C HIS A 878 86.12 -69.84 -88.35
N GLU A 879 85.68 -68.58 -88.12
CA GLU A 879 84.26 -68.03 -88.10
C GLU A 879 83.36 -67.82 -86.83
N THR A 880 82.69 -66.64 -86.74
CA THR A 880 81.48 -66.30 -85.91
C THR A 880 80.84 -64.94 -86.31
N ILE A 881 79.64 -64.89 -86.92
CA ILE A 881 78.85 -63.63 -87.17
C ILE A 881 77.33 -63.90 -87.20
N GLU A 882 76.52 -63.35 -86.26
CA GLU A 882 75.05 -63.16 -86.49
C GLU A 882 74.25 -62.23 -85.53
N GLN A 883 74.71 -61.96 -84.29
CA GLN A 883 73.80 -61.49 -83.22
C GLN A 883 73.35 -60.00 -83.19
N HIS A 884 73.82 -59.10 -84.07
CA HIS A 884 73.67 -57.64 -83.86
C HIS A 884 72.49 -56.93 -84.57
N THR A 885 71.62 -57.64 -85.31
CA THR A 885 70.60 -57.02 -86.17
C THR A 885 69.43 -56.32 -85.44
N ALA A 886 69.18 -56.65 -84.17
CA ALA A 886 67.92 -56.28 -83.48
C ALA A 886 67.80 -54.82 -83.01
N GLN A 887 68.91 -54.13 -82.69
CA GLN A 887 68.85 -52.90 -81.88
C GLN A 887 68.41 -51.62 -82.62
N ILE A 888 68.48 -51.59 -83.96
CA ILE A 888 68.49 -50.34 -84.74
C ILE A 888 67.09 -49.81 -85.09
N GLN A 889 66.04 -50.64 -85.08
CA GLN A 889 64.71 -50.25 -85.59
C GLN A 889 63.96 -49.20 -84.75
N ASP A 890 64.27 -49.02 -83.46
CA ASP A 890 63.39 -48.26 -82.56
C ASP A 890 63.57 -46.74 -82.62
N ASN A 891 64.82 -46.26 -82.74
CA ASN A 891 65.13 -44.83 -82.61
C ASN A 891 64.54 -43.93 -83.71
N SER A 892 64.22 -44.48 -84.90
CA SER A 892 63.58 -43.70 -85.98
C SER A 892 62.14 -43.27 -85.66
N ARG A 893 61.47 -43.89 -84.68
CA ARG A 893 60.03 -43.68 -84.42
C ARG A 893 59.70 -42.36 -83.72
N ARG A 894 60.67 -41.75 -83.02
CA ARG A 894 60.42 -40.63 -82.09
C ARG A 894 60.36 -39.25 -82.76
N ILE A 895 61.09 -39.04 -83.86
CA ILE A 895 61.26 -37.70 -84.47
C ILE A 895 59.98 -37.21 -85.17
N SER A 896 59.18 -38.11 -85.76
CA SER A 896 57.92 -37.75 -86.43
C SER A 896 56.79 -37.33 -85.49
N SER A 897 57.03 -37.18 -84.18
CA SER A 897 55.99 -36.87 -83.20
C SER A 897 55.68 -35.38 -83.06
N VAL A 898 56.70 -34.52 -83.08
CA VAL A 898 56.57 -33.10 -82.72
C VAL A 898 55.84 -32.27 -83.79
N GLU A 899 55.95 -32.65 -85.07
CA GLU A 899 55.27 -31.92 -86.16
C GLU A 899 53.74 -32.10 -86.17
N ARG A 900 53.21 -33.07 -85.41
CA ARG A 900 51.76 -33.25 -85.22
C ARG A 900 51.22 -32.24 -84.21
N GLU A 901 51.89 -32.13 -83.07
CA GLU A 901 51.52 -31.33 -81.89
C GLU A 901 51.14 -29.87 -82.21
N VAL A 902 51.90 -29.22 -83.10
CA VAL A 902 51.67 -27.80 -83.47
C VAL A 902 50.41 -27.61 -84.34
N LYS A 903 50.06 -28.59 -85.19
CA LYS A 903 48.86 -28.53 -86.05
C LYS A 903 47.59 -28.79 -85.23
N THR A 904 47.69 -29.75 -84.32
CA THR A 904 46.74 -30.14 -83.28
C THR A 904 46.31 -28.93 -82.42
N VAL A 905 47.29 -28.23 -81.83
CA VAL A 905 47.08 -26.98 -81.04
C VAL A 905 46.25 -25.92 -81.80
N GLY A 906 46.57 -25.65 -83.07
CA GLY A 906 45.88 -24.62 -83.85
C GLY A 906 44.38 -24.90 -84.11
N ALA A 907 43.99 -26.17 -84.21
CA ALA A 907 42.59 -26.53 -84.41
C ALA A 907 41.76 -26.37 -83.13
N SER A 908 42.32 -26.75 -81.97
CA SER A 908 41.66 -26.64 -80.66
C SER A 908 41.29 -25.19 -80.29
N ALA A 909 42.18 -24.24 -80.58
CA ALA A 909 41.89 -22.81 -80.36
C ALA A 909 40.70 -22.30 -81.21
N ALA A 910 40.60 -22.74 -82.47
CA ALA A 910 39.50 -22.38 -83.35
C ALA A 910 38.15 -22.96 -82.89
N ALA A 911 38.14 -24.17 -82.31
CA ALA A 911 36.94 -24.80 -81.79
C ALA A 911 36.38 -24.06 -80.56
N LEU A 912 37.25 -23.65 -79.63
CA LEU A 912 36.88 -22.90 -78.42
C LEU A 912 36.21 -21.55 -78.70
N ALA A 913 36.60 -20.88 -79.78
CA ALA A 913 36.05 -19.57 -80.17
C ALA A 913 34.62 -19.63 -80.75
N ALA A 914 34.15 -20.82 -81.15
CA ALA A 914 32.84 -21.02 -81.75
C ALA A 914 31.75 -21.45 -80.74
N LEU A 915 32.08 -21.59 -79.45
CA LEU A 915 31.13 -21.86 -78.37
C LEU A 915 30.30 -20.59 -78.07
N LYS A 916 29.00 -20.61 -78.37
CA LYS A 916 28.07 -19.49 -78.15
C LYS A 916 26.87 -19.88 -77.28
N PRO A 917 26.56 -19.14 -76.20
CA PRO A 917 25.31 -19.29 -75.45
C PRO A 917 24.07 -18.91 -76.28
N ILE A 918 22.90 -19.42 -75.90
CA ILE A 918 21.58 -19.07 -76.46
C ILE A 918 20.77 -18.25 -75.44
N GLU A 919 19.66 -17.63 -75.88
CA GLU A 919 18.87 -16.72 -75.03
C GLU A 919 18.30 -17.36 -73.75
N TYR A 920 17.96 -16.51 -72.77
CA TYR A 920 17.46 -16.95 -71.47
C TYR A 920 16.06 -17.56 -71.55
N HIS A 921 15.90 -18.75 -70.96
CA HIS A 921 14.59 -19.38 -70.76
C HIS A 921 14.38 -19.74 -69.28
N GLU A 922 13.21 -19.41 -68.74
CA GLU A 922 12.93 -19.52 -67.31
C GLU A 922 12.91 -20.99 -66.84
N GLY A 923 13.97 -21.38 -66.14
CA GLY A 923 14.23 -22.76 -65.68
C GLY A 923 15.51 -23.37 -66.26
N GLN A 924 15.94 -22.95 -67.46
CA GLN A 924 17.17 -23.42 -68.12
C GLN A 924 18.33 -22.45 -67.89
N LYS A 925 18.69 -22.28 -66.61
CA LYS A 925 19.79 -21.37 -66.23
C LYS A 925 21.14 -21.85 -66.74
N ALA A 926 21.44 -23.15 -66.62
CA ALA A 926 22.65 -23.74 -67.18
C ALA A 926 22.44 -24.17 -68.64
N GLN A 927 23.46 -23.97 -69.48
CA GLN A 927 23.52 -24.41 -70.88
C GLN A 927 24.84 -25.15 -71.12
N ILE A 928 24.86 -26.04 -72.12
CA ILE A 928 26.07 -26.73 -72.59
C ILE A 928 26.22 -26.44 -74.09
N MET A 929 27.39 -25.97 -74.49
CA MET A 929 27.76 -25.59 -75.85
C MET A 929 28.66 -26.66 -76.45
N ALA A 930 28.58 -26.87 -77.77
CA ALA A 930 29.53 -27.70 -78.51
C ALA A 930 29.92 -27.00 -79.82
N ALA A 931 31.15 -27.16 -80.27
CA ALA A 931 31.66 -26.54 -81.48
C ALA A 931 32.78 -27.38 -82.12
N VAL A 932 33.08 -27.12 -83.40
CA VAL A 932 34.18 -27.77 -84.13
C VAL A 932 35.00 -26.71 -84.87
N GLY A 933 36.32 -26.83 -84.81
CA GLY A 933 37.27 -25.93 -85.46
C GLY A 933 38.30 -26.71 -86.27
N THR A 934 38.88 -26.08 -87.30
CA THR A 934 39.92 -26.70 -88.12
C THR A 934 41.06 -25.74 -88.41
N TYR A 935 42.28 -26.28 -88.48
CA TYR A 935 43.47 -25.54 -88.86
C TYR A 935 44.43 -26.45 -89.64
N LYS A 936 44.83 -26.01 -90.84
CA LYS A 936 45.74 -26.72 -91.76
C LYS A 936 45.53 -28.24 -91.87
N GLY A 937 44.26 -28.67 -91.95
CA GLY A 937 43.89 -30.09 -92.15
C GLY A 937 43.76 -30.95 -90.89
N LYS A 938 43.97 -30.38 -89.69
CA LYS A 938 43.54 -30.99 -88.42
C LYS A 938 42.23 -30.37 -87.94
N THR A 939 41.49 -31.12 -87.14
CA THR A 939 40.13 -30.77 -86.70
C THR A 939 40.01 -31.04 -85.20
N ALA A 940 39.37 -30.14 -84.47
CA ALA A 940 39.19 -30.24 -83.02
C ALA A 940 37.74 -29.94 -82.63
N THR A 941 37.29 -30.58 -81.55
CA THR A 941 35.94 -30.42 -81.01
C THR A 941 36.01 -29.77 -79.64
N ALA A 942 35.20 -28.75 -79.41
CA ALA A 942 35.08 -28.05 -78.14
C ALA A 942 33.74 -28.31 -77.48
N LEU A 943 33.75 -28.33 -76.14
CA LEU A 943 32.59 -28.43 -75.26
C LEU A 943 32.68 -27.33 -74.21
N GLY A 944 31.59 -26.59 -74.01
CA GLY A 944 31.53 -25.50 -73.04
C GLY A 944 30.26 -25.53 -72.21
N VAL A 945 30.23 -24.68 -71.18
CA VAL A 945 29.09 -24.50 -70.27
C VAL A 945 28.81 -23.02 -70.11
N ALA A 946 27.55 -22.65 -69.95
CA ALA A 946 27.14 -21.30 -69.58
C ALA A 946 26.09 -21.36 -68.45
N HIS A 947 25.95 -20.28 -67.68
CA HIS A 947 24.98 -20.17 -66.60
C HIS A 947 24.42 -18.76 -66.44
N TYR A 948 23.13 -18.61 -66.74
CA TYR A 948 22.34 -17.41 -66.45
C TYR A 948 21.92 -17.38 -64.98
N ALA A 949 22.54 -16.52 -64.17
CA ALA A 949 22.16 -16.34 -62.77
C ALA A 949 20.73 -15.77 -62.63
N ASN A 950 20.34 -14.89 -63.55
CA ASN A 950 18.98 -14.34 -63.75
C ASN A 950 18.84 -14.00 -65.26
N PRO A 951 17.70 -13.44 -65.75
CA PRO A 951 17.54 -13.10 -67.18
C PRO A 951 18.62 -12.15 -67.73
N ASP A 952 19.20 -11.34 -66.85
CA ASP A 952 20.06 -10.21 -67.15
C ASP A 952 21.54 -10.44 -66.74
N LEU A 953 21.97 -11.68 -66.42
CA LEU A 953 23.34 -11.96 -65.96
C LEU A 953 23.78 -13.40 -66.30
N LEU A 954 24.89 -13.52 -67.02
CA LEU A 954 25.46 -14.75 -67.58
C LEU A 954 26.93 -14.96 -67.22
N PHE A 955 27.33 -16.21 -67.00
CA PHE A 955 28.71 -16.70 -66.87
C PHE A 955 28.96 -17.82 -67.90
N HIS A 956 30.16 -18.03 -68.42
CA HIS A 956 30.46 -19.17 -69.31
C HIS A 956 31.92 -19.64 -69.26
N ALA A 957 32.17 -20.85 -69.78
CA ALA A 957 33.48 -21.52 -69.89
C ALA A 957 33.48 -22.62 -70.95
N GLY A 958 34.64 -23.21 -71.26
CA GLY A 958 34.72 -24.41 -72.09
C GLY A 958 36.13 -24.95 -72.31
N ALA A 959 36.22 -26.07 -73.03
CA ALA A 959 37.45 -26.79 -73.35
C ALA A 959 37.43 -27.41 -74.77
N ALA A 960 38.58 -27.59 -75.41
CA ALA A 960 38.73 -28.25 -76.73
C ALA A 960 39.65 -29.47 -76.68
N TYR A 961 39.39 -30.43 -77.56
CA TYR A 961 40.17 -31.66 -77.78
C TYR A 961 40.25 -31.99 -79.28
N ASP A 962 41.41 -32.47 -79.72
CA ASP A 962 41.83 -32.56 -81.13
C ASP A 962 42.23 -33.99 -81.57
N GLY A 963 42.01 -34.98 -80.72
CA GLY A 963 42.24 -36.41 -81.00
C GLY A 963 43.69 -36.87 -80.79
N ASP A 964 44.68 -35.98 -80.92
CA ASP A 964 46.11 -36.28 -80.73
C ASP A 964 46.64 -35.76 -79.38
N ASN A 965 45.85 -35.92 -78.32
CA ASN A 965 46.17 -35.60 -76.92
C ASN A 965 46.39 -34.11 -76.55
N GLY A 966 45.99 -33.14 -77.38
CA GLY A 966 45.90 -31.73 -76.99
C GLY A 966 44.60 -31.41 -76.26
N VAL A 967 44.67 -30.61 -75.18
CA VAL A 967 43.48 -30.03 -74.51
C VAL A 967 43.71 -28.56 -74.18
N MET A 968 42.69 -27.72 -74.41
CA MET A 968 42.68 -26.26 -74.12
C MET A 968 41.41 -25.85 -73.35
N ALA A 969 41.35 -24.64 -72.76
CA ALA A 969 40.15 -24.11 -72.06
C ALA A 969 39.99 -22.57 -72.04
N ASN A 970 38.77 -22.06 -71.75
CA ASN A 970 38.42 -20.62 -71.61
C ASN A 970 37.27 -20.32 -70.59
N ALA A 971 37.02 -19.03 -70.25
CA ALA A 971 35.91 -18.54 -69.39
C ALA A 971 35.52 -17.04 -69.60
N GLY A 972 34.30 -16.61 -69.22
CA GLY A 972 33.76 -15.24 -69.41
C GLY A 972 32.41 -14.91 -68.70
N VAL A 973 31.90 -13.67 -68.84
CA VAL A 973 30.69 -13.09 -68.16
C VAL A 973 29.93 -12.06 -69.05
N THR A 974 28.62 -11.86 -68.88
CA THR A 974 27.77 -10.88 -69.65
C THR A 974 26.53 -10.40 -68.85
N ILE A 975 25.96 -9.21 -69.13
CA ILE A 975 24.85 -8.56 -68.38
C ILE A 975 23.81 -7.89 -69.32
N GLY A 976 22.52 -7.84 -68.96
CA GLY A 976 21.38 -7.23 -69.68
C GLY A 976 20.57 -6.18 -68.89
N ILE A 977 19.66 -5.44 -69.55
CA ILE A 977 18.84 -4.34 -68.95
C ILE A 977 17.50 -4.15 -69.74
N GLY A 978 16.32 -4.50 -69.17
CA GLY A 978 15.00 -4.32 -69.83
C GLY A 978 13.76 -4.76 -69.02
N SER A 979 12.54 -4.79 -69.61
CA SER A 979 11.29 -5.28 -68.94
C SER A 979 10.10 -5.59 -69.89
N ALA A 980 9.53 -6.81 -69.86
CA ALA A 980 8.27 -7.24 -70.54
C ALA A 980 7.69 -8.59 -69.97
N PRO A 981 6.44 -9.05 -70.27
CA PRO A 981 5.71 -10.02 -69.40
C PRO A 981 5.20 -11.39 -69.97
N THR A 982 5.39 -12.45 -69.15
CA THR A 982 4.54 -13.66 -68.85
C THR A 982 3.85 -14.60 -69.89
N ALA A 983 4.30 -15.88 -69.92
CA ALA A 983 3.53 -17.16 -69.87
C ALA A 983 2.64 -17.66 -71.06
N PRO A 984 2.25 -18.97 -71.20
CA PRO A 984 2.80 -20.26 -70.68
C PRO A 984 2.83 -21.51 -71.64
N SER A 985 3.59 -22.55 -71.24
CA SER A 985 3.34 -24.03 -71.37
C SER A 985 3.63 -24.88 -72.64
N LYS A 986 4.41 -25.98 -72.42
CA LYS A 986 4.48 -27.30 -73.13
C LYS A 986 4.98 -27.34 -74.62
N PRO A 987 5.43 -28.52 -75.16
CA PRO A 987 6.32 -29.52 -74.56
C PRO A 987 7.40 -30.15 -75.52
N ALA A 988 8.56 -30.52 -74.98
CA ALA A 988 9.49 -31.60 -75.41
C ALA A 988 10.22 -31.57 -76.79
N SER A 989 11.51 -31.96 -76.75
CA SER A 989 12.41 -32.39 -77.85
C SER A 989 12.96 -31.30 -78.79
N PRO A 990 14.21 -31.42 -79.33
CA PRO A 990 15.32 -32.35 -79.03
C PRO A 990 16.58 -31.66 -78.45
N ALA A 991 17.59 -32.46 -78.11
CA ALA A 991 18.91 -32.08 -77.54
C ALA A 991 18.88 -31.52 -76.09
N THR A 992 19.89 -31.74 -75.22
CA THR A 992 21.18 -32.43 -75.41
C THR A 992 21.55 -33.33 -74.22
N VAL A 993 22.30 -34.38 -74.55
CA VAL A 993 22.99 -35.39 -73.71
C VAL A 993 23.69 -34.83 -72.45
N LYS A 994 23.92 -35.71 -71.45
CA LYS A 994 25.06 -35.69 -70.49
C LYS A 994 24.90 -35.12 -69.07
N VAL A 995 23.85 -35.51 -68.33
CA VAL A 995 23.90 -35.57 -66.84
C VAL A 995 23.24 -36.86 -66.27
N LEU A 996 22.97 -37.87 -67.11
CA LEU A 996 22.28 -39.09 -66.67
C LEU A 996 22.93 -40.42 -67.10
N GLU A 997 24.09 -40.38 -67.78
CA GLU A 997 24.95 -41.56 -67.97
C GLU A 997 25.36 -42.11 -66.57
N ASP A 998 25.80 -41.22 -65.68
CA ASP A 998 26.35 -41.56 -64.35
C ASP A 998 25.30 -41.91 -63.27
N LYS A 999 24.02 -42.13 -63.63
CA LYS A 999 23.03 -42.60 -62.63
C LYS A 999 21.93 -43.54 -63.13
N VAL A 1000 21.63 -43.59 -64.42
CA VAL A 1000 20.73 -44.63 -64.98
C VAL A 1000 21.45 -45.97 -65.14
N ALA A 1001 22.75 -45.97 -65.42
CA ALA A 1001 23.58 -47.19 -65.36
C ALA A 1001 23.53 -47.89 -63.99
N SER A 1002 23.22 -47.16 -62.91
CA SER A 1002 23.10 -47.68 -61.54
C SER A 1002 21.69 -48.16 -61.16
N LEU A 1003 20.63 -47.88 -61.93
CA LEU A 1003 19.24 -48.12 -61.50
C LEU A 1003 18.31 -48.72 -62.57
N GLU A 1004 18.51 -48.52 -63.88
CA GLU A 1004 17.74 -49.26 -64.89
C GLU A 1004 18.37 -50.61 -65.25
N ALA A 1005 19.59 -50.86 -64.75
CA ALA A 1005 20.08 -52.21 -64.51
C ALA A 1005 19.24 -53.00 -63.47
N GLN A 1006 18.38 -52.33 -62.68
CA GLN A 1006 17.46 -53.00 -61.73
C GLN A 1006 16.01 -53.11 -62.21
N ASN A 1007 15.51 -52.24 -63.11
CA ASN A 1007 14.06 -52.16 -63.41
C ASN A 1007 13.68 -52.07 -64.90
N LYS A 1008 14.50 -52.67 -65.78
CA LYS A 1008 14.12 -52.98 -67.18
C LYS A 1008 12.81 -53.79 -67.30
N GLU A 1009 12.33 -54.40 -66.21
CA GLU A 1009 11.12 -55.22 -66.14
C GLU A 1009 9.83 -54.47 -65.74
N ILE A 1010 9.89 -53.24 -65.21
CA ILE A 1010 8.66 -52.46 -64.90
C ILE A 1010 8.09 -51.76 -66.15
N LYS A 1011 8.98 -51.45 -67.12
CA LYS A 1011 8.63 -51.40 -68.55
C LYS A 1011 7.53 -50.40 -68.93
N GLU A 1012 6.38 -50.84 -69.45
CA GLU A 1012 5.78 -52.18 -69.32
C GLU A 1012 4.27 -52.07 -69.13
N VAL A 1013 3.85 -51.75 -67.90
CA VAL A 1013 2.51 -52.10 -67.42
C VAL A 1013 1.50 -50.95 -67.40
N LEU A 1014 1.82 -49.80 -66.79
CA LEU A 1014 0.78 -48.85 -66.34
C LEU A 1014 0.87 -47.42 -66.90
N GLU A 1015 1.10 -47.36 -68.21
CA GLU A 1015 0.66 -46.33 -69.17
C GLU A 1015 -0.87 -46.02 -69.12
N LYS A 1016 -1.60 -46.51 -68.11
CA LYS A 1016 -3.07 -46.67 -68.09
C LYS A 1016 -3.79 -46.04 -66.89
N VAL A 1017 -3.07 -45.41 -65.94
CA VAL A 1017 -3.66 -44.59 -64.86
C VAL A 1017 -2.81 -43.32 -64.67
N LEU A 1018 -2.91 -42.26 -65.48
CA LEU A 1018 -4.08 -41.73 -66.21
C LEU A 1018 -5.21 -41.30 -65.24
N ALA A 1019 -5.59 -40.01 -65.30
CA ALA A 1019 -6.77 -39.41 -64.64
C ALA A 1019 -6.78 -39.05 -63.12
N ALA A 1020 -5.72 -38.40 -62.59
CA ALA A 1020 -5.80 -37.43 -61.47
C ALA A 1020 -4.51 -36.55 -61.45
N ASN A 1021 -4.43 -35.22 -61.58
CA ASN A 1021 -5.33 -34.06 -61.35
C ASN A 1021 -5.34 -33.56 -59.86
N PRO A 1022 -5.40 -32.24 -59.56
CA PRO A 1022 -4.25 -31.30 -59.61
C PRO A 1022 -4.18 -30.31 -58.40
N GLN A 1023 -3.54 -29.13 -58.62
CA GLN A 1023 -3.42 -27.92 -57.77
C GLN A 1023 -2.27 -27.91 -56.72
N VAL A 1024 -1.52 -26.85 -56.38
CA VAL A 1024 -1.30 -25.42 -56.80
C VAL A 1024 -1.44 -24.43 -55.62
N ALA A 1025 -0.48 -23.49 -55.51
CA ALA A 1025 -0.46 -22.43 -54.51
C ALA A 1025 -1.08 -21.10 -54.99
N LYS A 1026 -1.67 -20.33 -54.07
CA LYS A 1026 -2.00 -18.89 -54.17
C LYS A 1026 -1.84 -18.28 -52.77
N LYS A 1027 -0.91 -17.32 -52.60
CA LYS A 1027 -1.02 -15.86 -52.80
C LYS A 1027 -1.57 -15.10 -51.59
N THR A 1028 -0.78 -14.15 -51.11
CA THR A 1028 -1.09 -13.15 -50.08
C THR A 1028 -1.97 -12.01 -50.61
N THR A 1029 -2.90 -11.51 -49.78
CA THR A 1029 -3.18 -10.06 -49.58
C THR A 1029 -4.17 -9.80 -48.43
N LYS A 1030 -3.67 -9.81 -47.19
CA LYS A 1030 -3.92 -8.74 -46.19
C LYS A 1030 -2.92 -8.85 -45.05
#